data_AF-A0A956M1G6-F1
#
_entry.id   AF-A0A956M1G6-F1
#
_cell.length_a   1.000
_cell.length_b   1.000
_cell.length_c   1.000
_cell.angle_alpha   90.00
_cell.angle_beta   90.00
_cell.angle_gamma   90.00
#
_symmetry.space_group_name_H-M   'P 1'
#
loop_
_entity.id
_entity.type
_entity.pdbx_description
1 polymer ?
#
loop_
_entity_poly.entity_id
_entity_poly.type
_entity_poly.pdbx_seq_one_letter_code
_entity_poly.pdbx_strand_id
1 'polypeptide(L)'
;QLLVEGPAAEIVAQTLRETFPTTAAAPLTAAYYRGEPVRGTPAADEEPDDSAGAAAGARSLDAPRGRAGTDGGGWVAYGDRELLRALGVSDRAPAPRGLIALSPSDAGTDIRLTTWRGGKLIARVTPAASIGTKTMRGPRFALDSEWSATSGSPAEELEAGPPLDRSLSPWIVRLAADVTPVVLEEARRIAERAPGTQLDAQLLHHPPVRAFYRVVLWACLATGLSVILVATALSAVESAPDERILHAVGAPPRVLRSHLAARASYLALLGCALAVPAGLLPAVGLFETANLPLPFVVPWREMLLTLGALPAMTYVCVWIFARRGMSARKALPRSAAILAAILAVLLTCTRSVAGAQNMPEWESWVGEAFDGSPLEGELGRLTVPENREAPSDRRIELAFVRYRTTNPRPAPTIFFLAGGPGGSGVELAGKVATHPQLRLLEIADVVGIDQRGTGRSRPNLMEPVFTSELPLDRAIDRADLVGALREAAGKCVAYWEDRSVDLGAYQTRESARDVEEVRAALGLSRINVFGSSYGSHLGVEVLRRDPTHVARAVLIGLEGPDQTWKLPSTTQRHLEMLSRACARDPEVSSRLPNLEATIAGLLEELEREPVMVALPEAPATDHTGRVRLAPLDVQIVIAHALDSVAAMEALPARIARWSRGDWQDLAAEAREHRRVEVRALPLLMDCASGASALRRERITTDLATPHNLLGDGLDAPFYLEGCEVCARARLDDAFREDPVVAVPTLFVSGTLDVRTPPSNVLELAAGFAHSVHIVVEGAAHDSRELMSPEYRYLLQEFLRGSPVAGCTLTLPGPRFAPIAPIP
;
A
#
# COMPACT_ATOMS: atom_id res chain seq x y z
N GLN A 1 -8.08 -13.39 16.98
CA GLN A 1 -8.87 -12.19 16.63
C GLN A 1 -7.99 -10.98 16.82
N LEU A 2 -8.15 -9.96 15.98
CA LEU A 2 -7.35 -8.75 15.97
C LEU A 2 -8.28 -7.54 16.17
N LEU A 3 -7.93 -6.64 17.07
CA LEU A 3 -8.52 -5.32 17.18
C LEU A 3 -7.55 -4.35 16.51
N VAL A 4 -8.03 -3.63 15.49
CA VAL A 4 -7.25 -2.66 14.73
C VAL A 4 -7.76 -1.27 15.09
N GLU A 5 -6.90 -0.44 15.66
CA GLU A 5 -7.23 0.91 16.11
C GLU A 5 -6.33 1.93 15.40
N GLY A 6 -6.82 3.13 15.14
CA GLY A 6 -6.02 4.23 14.59
C GLY A 6 -6.48 4.71 13.20
N PRO A 7 -5.78 5.72 12.64
CA PRO A 7 -6.21 6.50 11.47
C PRO A 7 -6.36 5.73 10.16
N ALA A 8 -5.72 4.57 10.07
CA ALA A 8 -5.84 3.68 8.93
C ALA A 8 -6.41 2.32 9.33
N ALA A 9 -7.18 2.24 10.42
CA ALA A 9 -7.74 0.98 10.91
C ALA A 9 -8.65 0.29 9.88
N GLU A 10 -9.48 1.05 9.17
CA GLU A 10 -10.29 0.53 8.07
C GLU A 10 -9.41 -0.05 6.96
N ILE A 11 -8.41 0.72 6.51
CA ILE A 11 -7.52 0.31 5.42
C ILE A 11 -6.73 -0.96 5.83
N VAL A 12 -6.19 -1.01 7.04
CA VAL A 12 -5.48 -2.19 7.57
C VAL A 12 -6.40 -3.39 7.71
N ALA A 13 -7.60 -3.22 8.28
CA ALA A 13 -8.58 -4.30 8.42
C ALA A 13 -9.00 -4.87 7.05
N GLN A 14 -9.11 -4.00 6.05
CA GLN A 14 -9.40 -4.38 4.68
C GLN A 14 -8.21 -5.07 3.99
N THR A 15 -6.99 -4.56 4.12
CA THR A 15 -5.78 -5.21 3.58
C THR A 15 -5.59 -6.60 4.19
N LEU A 16 -5.91 -6.78 5.49
CA LEU A 16 -5.93 -8.09 6.13
C LEU A 16 -6.98 -9.01 5.52
N ARG A 17 -8.17 -8.50 5.17
CA ARG A 17 -9.21 -9.26 4.49
C ARG A 17 -8.82 -9.69 3.08
N GLU A 18 -8.18 -8.81 2.31
CA GLU A 18 -7.64 -9.11 0.98
C GLU A 18 -6.52 -10.15 1.04
N THR A 19 -5.62 -10.03 2.03
CA THR A 19 -4.48 -10.93 2.19
C THR A 19 -4.90 -12.33 2.66
N PHE A 20 -5.98 -12.41 3.43
CA PHE A 20 -6.50 -13.65 4.02
C PHE A 20 -7.99 -13.85 3.65
N PRO A 21 -8.30 -14.49 2.50
CA PRO A 21 -9.61 -14.48 1.83
C PRO A 21 -10.82 -15.00 2.65
N THR A 22 -10.60 -15.64 3.80
CA THR A 22 -11.65 -16.14 4.70
C THR A 22 -11.90 -15.23 5.91
N THR A 23 -11.21 -14.09 5.98
CA THR A 23 -11.23 -13.17 7.12
C THR A 23 -12.53 -12.39 7.18
N ALA A 24 -13.18 -12.39 8.34
CA ALA A 24 -14.27 -11.47 8.63
C ALA A 24 -13.70 -10.21 9.28
N ALA A 25 -14.04 -9.03 8.75
CA ALA A 25 -13.59 -7.74 9.28
C ALA A 25 -14.78 -6.80 9.35
N ALA A 26 -15.02 -6.18 10.51
CA ALA A 26 -16.14 -5.27 10.70
C ALA A 26 -15.73 -4.08 11.58
N PRO A 27 -16.24 -2.88 11.30
CA PRO A 27 -16.05 -1.74 12.19
C PRO A 27 -16.87 -1.94 13.48
N LEU A 28 -16.36 -1.41 14.59
CA LEU A 28 -17.12 -1.26 15.81
C LEU A 28 -18.07 -0.06 15.65
N THR A 29 -19.36 -0.31 15.49
CA THR A 29 -20.38 0.73 15.40
C THR A 29 -21.01 0.99 16.76
N ALA A 30 -21.10 2.25 17.16
CA ALA A 30 -21.82 2.65 18.36
C ALA A 30 -23.34 2.62 18.11
N ALA A 31 -24.11 2.32 19.14
CA ALA A 31 -25.57 2.43 19.09
C ALA A 31 -26.05 3.78 19.60
N TYR A 32 -27.08 4.31 18.95
CA TYR A 32 -27.72 5.59 19.23
C TYR A 32 -29.23 5.40 19.45
N TYR A 33 -29.81 6.20 20.33
CA TYR A 33 -31.25 6.30 20.55
C TYR A 33 -31.65 7.77 20.46
N ARG A 34 -32.45 8.14 19.45
CA ARG A 34 -32.87 9.53 19.18
C ARG A 34 -31.70 10.52 19.14
N GLY A 35 -30.60 10.12 18.50
CA GLY A 35 -29.38 10.94 18.36
C GLY A 35 -28.42 10.93 19.56
N GLU A 36 -28.78 10.30 20.67
CA GLU A 36 -27.92 10.18 21.86
C GLU A 36 -27.28 8.79 21.95
N PRO A 37 -26.00 8.67 22.38
CA PRO A 37 -25.33 7.38 22.50
C PRO A 37 -25.97 6.49 23.56
N VAL A 38 -26.15 5.22 23.22
CA VAL A 38 -26.46 4.20 24.21
C VAL A 38 -25.21 3.91 25.04
N ARG A 39 -25.29 4.18 26.35
CA ARG A 39 -24.21 3.86 27.31
C ARG A 39 -24.66 2.75 28.25
N GLY A 40 -23.77 1.79 28.51
CA GLY A 40 -23.96 0.78 29.55
C GLY A 40 -23.46 1.27 30.90
N THR A 41 -24.29 1.12 31.93
CA THR A 41 -23.86 1.30 33.34
C THR A 41 -24.00 -0.03 34.08
N PRO A 42 -22.96 -0.48 34.82
CA PRO A 42 -23.08 -1.64 35.71
C PRO A 42 -24.09 -1.32 36.81
N ALA A 43 -25.09 -2.17 37.02
CA ALA A 43 -25.94 -2.09 38.21
C ALA A 43 -25.10 -2.44 39.45
N ALA A 44 -25.03 -1.55 40.44
CA ALA A 44 -24.58 -1.90 41.77
C ALA A 44 -25.64 -2.79 42.44
N ASP A 45 -25.21 -3.75 43.27
CA ASP A 45 -26.05 -4.70 44.03
C ASP A 45 -26.90 -4.03 45.14
N GLU A 46 -27.41 -2.82 44.92
CA GLU A 46 -28.47 -2.27 45.77
C GLU A 46 -29.81 -2.64 45.13
N GLU A 47 -30.54 -3.56 45.78
CA GLU A 47 -31.99 -3.63 45.64
C GLU A 47 -32.54 -2.21 45.84
N PRO A 48 -33.29 -1.64 44.88
CA PRO A 48 -33.98 -0.41 45.14
C PRO A 48 -35.08 -0.72 46.14
N ASP A 49 -34.90 -0.23 47.36
CA ASP A 49 -35.92 -0.17 48.41
C ASP A 49 -37.17 0.53 47.84
N ASP A 50 -38.28 -0.21 47.74
CA ASP A 50 -39.57 0.23 47.22
C ASP A 50 -40.29 1.24 48.16
N SER A 51 -39.55 1.90 49.07
CA SER A 51 -40.13 2.72 50.13
C SER A 51 -39.43 4.07 50.38
N ALA A 52 -39.19 4.88 49.34
CA ALA A 52 -38.95 6.31 49.55
C ALA A 52 -39.43 7.18 48.38
N GLY A 53 -40.53 7.91 48.61
CA GLY A 53 -40.97 9.00 47.74
C GLY A 53 -40.03 10.21 47.78
N ALA A 54 -39.94 10.89 46.64
CA ALA A 54 -39.52 12.27 46.44
C ALA A 54 -38.12 12.72 46.95
N ALA A 55 -37.34 13.23 45.99
CA ALA A 55 -36.21 14.15 46.12
C ALA A 55 -34.84 13.59 46.57
N ALA A 56 -33.95 13.35 45.59
CA ALA A 56 -32.50 13.52 45.78
C ALA A 56 -31.82 13.75 44.42
N GLY A 57 -30.85 14.66 44.40
CA GLY A 57 -30.32 15.30 43.20
C GLY A 57 -29.60 14.36 42.23
N ALA A 58 -29.79 14.65 40.94
CA ALA A 58 -28.96 14.16 39.87
C ALA A 58 -27.50 14.59 40.12
N ARG A 59 -26.65 13.65 40.53
CA ARG A 59 -25.21 13.76 40.27
C ARG A 59 -24.96 13.15 38.90
N SER A 60 -25.01 14.00 37.88
CA SER A 60 -24.26 13.80 36.64
C SER A 60 -22.79 13.79 36.99
N LEU A 61 -22.11 12.66 36.82
CA LEU A 61 -20.65 12.66 36.72
C LEU A 61 -20.33 13.08 35.28
N ASP A 62 -19.92 14.34 35.16
CA ASP A 62 -19.28 14.88 33.97
C ASP A 62 -18.02 14.06 33.62
N ALA A 63 -17.76 14.01 32.31
CA ALA A 63 -16.71 13.30 31.56
C ALA A 63 -15.38 13.00 32.29
N PRO A 64 -14.72 11.85 31.99
CA PRO A 64 -13.31 11.72 32.27
C PRO A 64 -12.50 12.41 31.15
N ARG A 65 -12.06 13.63 31.43
CA ARG A 65 -10.83 14.17 30.81
C ARG A 65 -9.64 13.36 31.35
N GLY A 66 -9.01 12.58 30.48
CA GLY A 66 -7.60 12.19 30.55
C GLY A 66 -7.10 11.47 31.81
N ARG A 67 -7.06 10.13 31.77
CA ARG A 67 -5.93 9.25 32.10
C ARG A 67 -6.43 7.80 32.10
N ALA A 68 -5.68 6.91 31.47
CA ALA A 68 -5.91 5.48 31.56
C ALA A 68 -5.96 5.03 33.04
N GLY A 69 -7.10 4.47 33.47
CA GLY A 69 -7.29 3.93 34.82
C GLY A 69 -8.74 3.66 35.21
N THR A 70 -9.14 2.38 35.15
CA THR A 70 -10.04 1.67 36.10
C THR A 70 -11.54 1.99 36.27
N ASP A 71 -12.20 2.81 35.44
CA ASP A 71 -13.67 2.90 35.47
C ASP A 71 -14.32 2.07 34.34
N GLY A 72 -14.87 0.90 34.70
CA GLY A 72 -15.36 -0.17 33.82
C GLY A 72 -16.67 0.09 33.06
N GLY A 73 -16.75 1.19 32.30
CA GLY A 73 -17.82 1.37 31.31
C GLY A 73 -17.59 0.47 30.09
N GLY A 74 -18.43 -0.56 29.89
CA GLY A 74 -18.41 -1.38 28.68
C GLY A 74 -18.93 -0.62 27.45
N TRP A 75 -18.43 -0.96 26.26
CA TRP A 75 -18.93 -0.42 25.00
C TRP A 75 -20.23 -1.13 24.62
N VAL A 76 -21.24 -0.38 24.17
CA VAL A 76 -22.43 -0.97 23.54
C VAL A 76 -22.30 -0.74 22.04
N ALA A 77 -22.04 -1.81 21.30
CA ALA A 77 -21.95 -1.81 19.85
C ALA A 77 -23.29 -2.20 19.23
N TYR A 78 -23.56 -1.72 18.03
CA TYR A 78 -24.65 -2.22 17.19
C TYR A 78 -24.13 -3.39 16.34
N GLY A 79 -24.77 -4.55 16.46
CA GLY A 79 -24.40 -5.78 15.77
C GLY A 79 -25.12 -5.95 14.44
N ASP A 80 -24.38 -5.89 13.35
CA ASP A 80 -24.80 -6.45 12.06
C ASP A 80 -24.22 -7.85 11.82
N ARG A 81 -24.58 -8.47 10.70
CA ARG A 81 -24.08 -9.82 10.35
C ARG A 81 -22.56 -9.89 10.21
N GLU A 82 -21.93 -8.82 9.75
CA GLU A 82 -20.49 -8.80 9.48
C GLU A 82 -19.70 -8.71 10.79
N LEU A 83 -20.14 -7.86 11.73
CA LEU A 83 -19.60 -7.80 13.08
C LEU A 83 -19.79 -9.14 13.79
N LEU A 84 -20.97 -9.75 13.71
CA LEU A 84 -21.20 -11.07 14.31
C LEU A 84 -20.27 -12.16 13.75
N ARG A 85 -19.97 -12.15 12.45
CA ARG A 85 -18.98 -13.07 11.84
C ARG A 85 -17.56 -12.77 12.31
N ALA A 86 -17.17 -11.50 12.42
CA ALA A 86 -15.88 -11.09 12.98
C ALA A 86 -15.76 -11.46 14.47
N LEU A 87 -16.87 -11.48 15.20
CA LEU A 87 -16.96 -11.96 16.57
C LEU A 87 -16.98 -13.49 16.67
N GLY A 88 -17.26 -14.17 15.57
CA GLY A 88 -17.23 -15.61 15.44
C GLY A 88 -18.51 -16.34 15.85
N VAL A 89 -19.63 -15.63 15.76
CA VAL A 89 -20.98 -16.17 15.95
C VAL A 89 -21.40 -16.96 14.70
N SER A 90 -21.99 -18.14 14.89
CA SER A 90 -22.40 -19.05 13.81
C SER A 90 -23.56 -18.49 12.99
N ASP A 91 -23.48 -18.56 11.65
CA ASP A 91 -24.52 -18.15 10.69
C ASP A 91 -25.86 -18.92 10.85
N ARG A 92 -25.92 -19.98 11.68
CA ARG A 92 -27.12 -20.80 11.89
C ARG A 92 -28.15 -20.19 12.85
N ALA A 93 -27.84 -19.07 13.51
CA ALA A 93 -28.78 -18.39 14.40
C ALA A 93 -29.64 -17.36 13.63
N PRO A 94 -30.97 -17.29 13.84
CA PRO A 94 -31.77 -16.17 13.37
C PRO A 94 -31.42 -14.95 14.23
N ALA A 95 -30.38 -14.21 13.87
CA ALA A 95 -29.98 -13.01 14.60
C ALA A 95 -30.55 -11.76 13.91
N PRO A 96 -31.50 -11.05 14.53
CA PRO A 96 -31.86 -9.70 14.09
C PRO A 96 -30.71 -8.72 14.38
N ARG A 97 -30.74 -7.57 13.70
CA ARG A 97 -29.95 -6.38 14.07
C ARG A 97 -30.19 -6.05 15.55
N GLY A 98 -29.14 -5.81 16.35
CA GLY A 98 -29.32 -5.64 17.80
C GLY A 98 -28.10 -5.10 18.56
N LEU A 99 -28.27 -4.81 19.85
CA LEU A 99 -27.20 -4.31 20.72
C LEU A 99 -26.28 -5.44 21.18
N ILE A 100 -24.97 -5.23 21.05
CA ILE A 100 -23.90 -6.11 21.56
C ILE A 100 -23.16 -5.36 22.66
N ALA A 101 -23.11 -5.93 23.87
CA ALA A 101 -22.31 -5.37 24.96
C ALA A 101 -20.90 -5.97 24.98
N LEU A 102 -19.90 -5.09 25.03
CA LEU A 102 -18.48 -5.41 25.06
C LEU A 102 -17.94 -5.02 26.43
N SER A 103 -17.60 -6.01 27.26
CA SER A 103 -17.04 -5.76 28.58
C SER A 103 -15.52 -5.92 28.61
N PRO A 104 -14.77 -4.97 29.21
CA PRO A 104 -13.34 -5.09 29.43
C PRO A 104 -12.95 -5.95 30.67
N SER A 105 -13.89 -6.51 31.45
CA SER A 105 -13.59 -7.16 32.74
C SER A 105 -13.37 -8.69 32.69
N ASP A 106 -12.40 -9.15 33.50
CA ASP A 106 -11.85 -10.53 33.59
C ASP A 106 -12.80 -11.65 34.05
N ALA A 107 -13.92 -11.32 34.70
CA ALA A 107 -14.82 -12.36 35.22
C ALA A 107 -15.64 -12.95 34.07
N GLY A 108 -15.95 -14.26 34.10
CA GLY A 108 -17.02 -14.81 33.25
C GLY A 108 -18.34 -14.13 33.60
N THR A 109 -18.58 -12.94 33.09
CA THR A 109 -19.64 -12.08 33.61
C THR A 109 -20.86 -12.31 32.75
N ASP A 110 -21.93 -12.80 33.36
CA ASP A 110 -23.21 -12.91 32.69
C ASP A 110 -23.82 -11.50 32.68
N ILE A 111 -23.81 -10.86 31.51
CA ILE A 111 -24.34 -9.51 31.30
C ILE A 111 -25.76 -9.66 30.78
N ARG A 112 -26.75 -9.32 31.61
CA ARG A 112 -28.14 -9.23 31.18
C ARG A 112 -28.54 -7.78 31.04
N LEU A 113 -29.09 -7.42 29.89
CA LEU A 113 -29.66 -6.09 29.67
C LEU A 113 -31.04 -6.05 30.34
N THR A 114 -31.19 -5.27 31.42
CA THR A 114 -32.36 -5.40 32.30
C THR A 114 -33.46 -4.38 32.04
N THR A 115 -33.13 -3.11 31.74
CA THR A 115 -34.17 -2.09 31.50
C THR A 115 -33.63 -0.83 30.83
N TRP A 116 -34.51 -0.08 30.17
CA TRP A 116 -34.25 1.23 29.57
C TRP A 116 -34.87 2.34 30.44
N ARG A 117 -34.08 3.27 30.97
CA ARG A 117 -34.60 4.39 31.80
C ARG A 117 -33.87 5.68 31.49
N GLY A 118 -34.61 6.70 31.00
CA GLY A 118 -34.08 8.05 30.77
C GLY A 118 -32.95 8.14 29.74
N GLY A 119 -33.01 7.35 28.65
CA GLY A 119 -31.98 7.35 27.60
C GLY A 119 -30.73 6.50 27.92
N LYS A 120 -30.75 5.73 29.00
CA LYS A 120 -29.65 4.85 29.41
C LYS A 120 -30.09 3.40 29.45
N LEU A 121 -29.23 2.52 28.93
CA LEU A 121 -29.39 1.08 29.01
C LEU A 121 -28.75 0.59 30.32
N ILE A 122 -29.57 0.00 31.19
CA ILE A 122 -29.09 -0.56 32.45
C ILE A 122 -28.73 -2.03 32.18
N ALA A 123 -27.47 -2.38 32.44
CA ALA A 123 -26.97 -3.75 32.33
C ALA A 123 -26.71 -4.30 33.74
N ARG A 124 -27.32 -5.44 34.06
CA ARG A 124 -26.97 -6.19 35.27
C ARG A 124 -25.83 -7.12 34.94
N VAL A 125 -24.75 -6.97 35.69
CA VAL A 125 -23.47 -7.64 35.44
C VAL A 125 -23.25 -8.61 36.60
N THR A 126 -23.44 -9.89 36.37
CA THR A 126 -23.30 -10.93 37.41
C THR A 126 -21.98 -11.68 37.27
N PRO A 127 -21.08 -11.69 38.28
CA PRO A 127 -19.84 -12.47 38.21
C PRO A 127 -20.14 -13.98 38.19
N ALA A 128 -19.69 -14.73 37.19
CA ALA A 128 -19.69 -16.19 37.30
C ALA A 128 -18.71 -16.64 38.38
N ALA A 129 -19.12 -17.68 39.12
CA ALA A 129 -18.32 -18.29 40.17
C ALA A 129 -16.89 -18.60 39.70
N SER A 130 -15.94 -18.17 40.53
CA SER A 130 -14.50 -18.11 40.30
C SER A 130 -13.87 -19.36 39.65
N ILE A 131 -13.04 -19.14 38.62
CA ILE A 131 -11.91 -20.02 38.29
C ILE A 131 -10.66 -19.14 38.07
N GLY A 132 -9.66 -19.38 38.93
CA GLY A 132 -8.22 -19.21 38.70
C GLY A 132 -7.72 -17.99 37.93
N THR A 133 -7.11 -17.06 38.67
CA THR A 133 -6.33 -15.92 38.18
C THR A 133 -5.31 -16.29 37.08
N LYS A 134 -5.57 -15.85 35.85
CA LYS A 134 -4.55 -15.49 34.84
C LYS A 134 -5.03 -14.21 34.15
N THR A 135 -4.32 -13.11 34.38
CA THR A 135 -4.53 -11.82 33.72
C THR A 135 -4.60 -11.97 32.21
N MET A 136 -5.76 -11.67 31.61
CA MET A 136 -5.92 -11.48 30.17
C MET A 136 -6.44 -10.06 29.95
N ARG A 137 -5.69 -9.24 29.22
CA ARG A 137 -6.22 -7.95 28.73
C ARG A 137 -6.97 -8.21 27.42
N GLY A 138 -8.27 -7.89 27.38
CA GLY A 138 -9.04 -7.86 26.14
C GLY A 138 -10.57 -7.91 26.37
N PRO A 139 -11.38 -7.34 25.46
CA PRO A 139 -12.83 -7.35 25.59
C PRO A 139 -13.39 -8.77 25.46
N ARG A 140 -14.35 -9.14 26.31
CA ARG A 140 -15.18 -10.36 26.18
C ARG A 140 -16.61 -9.98 25.81
N PHE A 141 -17.24 -10.80 24.97
CA PHE A 141 -18.53 -10.56 24.33
C PHE A 141 -19.67 -11.27 25.06
N ALA A 142 -20.80 -10.59 25.26
CA ALA A 142 -22.07 -11.19 25.66
C ALA A 142 -23.13 -10.89 24.58
N LEU A 143 -23.87 -11.91 24.16
CA LEU A 143 -24.97 -11.81 23.21
C LEU A 143 -26.28 -12.00 23.97
N ASP A 144 -27.18 -11.02 23.91
CA ASP A 144 -28.56 -11.20 24.38
C ASP A 144 -29.48 -11.12 23.16
N SER A 145 -30.02 -12.28 22.75
CA SER A 145 -30.96 -12.39 21.64
C SER A 145 -32.42 -12.14 22.05
N GLU A 146 -32.73 -11.95 23.34
CA GLU A 146 -34.10 -11.91 23.84
C GLU A 146 -34.69 -10.50 23.99
N TRP A 147 -33.88 -9.43 23.83
CA TRP A 147 -34.38 -8.05 23.96
C TRP A 147 -35.40 -7.64 22.86
N SER A 148 -35.60 -8.48 21.83
CA SER A 148 -36.47 -8.17 20.70
C SER A 148 -37.89 -8.75 20.77
N ALA A 149 -38.35 -9.39 21.86
CA ALA A 149 -39.63 -10.13 21.80
C ALA A 149 -40.65 -9.97 22.94
N THR A 150 -40.33 -9.45 24.13
CA THR A 150 -41.24 -9.64 25.29
C THR A 150 -41.58 -8.41 26.14
N SER A 151 -41.16 -7.19 25.80
CA SER A 151 -41.52 -6.02 26.63
C SER A 151 -41.55 -4.68 25.91
N GLY A 152 -42.46 -4.48 24.94
CA GLY A 152 -42.87 -3.14 24.45
C GLY A 152 -41.75 -2.09 24.29
N SER A 153 -40.57 -2.50 23.80
CA SER A 153 -39.30 -1.75 23.92
C SER A 153 -38.78 -1.22 22.58
N PRO A 154 -37.89 -0.20 22.60
CA PRO A 154 -37.60 0.72 21.51
C PRO A 154 -36.63 0.17 20.43
N ALA A 155 -36.65 -1.13 20.15
CA ALA A 155 -35.74 -1.75 19.19
C ALA A 155 -35.87 -1.16 17.77
N GLU A 156 -37.06 -0.64 17.42
CA GLU A 156 -37.30 0.06 16.15
C GLU A 156 -36.74 1.49 16.09
N GLU A 157 -36.34 2.08 17.24
CA GLU A 157 -35.85 3.47 17.36
C GLU A 157 -34.32 3.55 17.58
N LEU A 158 -33.59 2.42 17.52
CA LEU A 158 -32.14 2.39 17.66
C LEU A 158 -31.44 2.59 16.31
N GLU A 159 -30.51 3.54 16.26
CA GLU A 159 -29.68 3.86 15.10
C GLU A 159 -28.24 3.39 15.31
N ALA A 160 -27.57 2.98 14.23
CA ALA A 160 -26.14 2.66 14.26
C ALA A 160 -25.34 3.86 13.76
N GLY A 161 -24.26 4.22 14.45
CA GLY A 161 -23.42 5.35 14.07
C GLY A 161 -21.96 5.16 14.46
N PRO A 162 -21.06 6.02 13.97
CA PRO A 162 -19.66 6.03 14.40
C PRO A 162 -19.57 6.39 15.89
N PRO A 163 -18.51 6.03 16.63
CA PRO A 163 -18.30 6.49 18.01
C PRO A 163 -18.31 8.02 18.13
N LEU A 164 -18.83 8.58 19.24
CA LEU A 164 -18.93 10.05 19.44
C LEU A 164 -17.59 10.77 19.58
N ASP A 165 -16.54 10.06 19.98
CA ASP A 165 -15.20 10.65 19.95
C ASP A 165 -14.67 10.54 18.52
N ARG A 166 -14.61 11.70 17.87
CA ARG A 166 -14.37 11.86 16.43
C ARG A 166 -13.00 11.29 16.05
N SER A 167 -13.00 10.21 15.27
CA SER A 167 -12.60 10.25 13.86
C SER A 167 -12.51 8.86 13.23
N LEU A 168 -12.42 7.78 14.03
CA LEU A 168 -12.09 6.45 13.52
C LEU A 168 -12.77 5.35 14.34
N SER A 169 -13.62 4.53 13.71
CA SER A 169 -14.13 3.31 14.36
C SER A 169 -13.01 2.27 14.43
N PRO A 170 -12.71 1.68 15.59
CA PRO A 170 -11.82 0.53 15.65
C PRO A 170 -12.46 -0.64 14.88
N TRP A 171 -11.64 -1.50 14.28
CA TRP A 171 -12.10 -2.65 13.50
C TRP A 171 -11.79 -3.95 14.23
N ILE A 172 -12.76 -4.87 14.24
CA ILE A 172 -12.54 -6.25 14.68
C ILE A 172 -12.32 -7.11 13.44
N VAL A 173 -11.18 -7.82 13.43
CA VAL A 173 -10.77 -8.71 12.34
C VAL A 173 -10.59 -10.12 12.88
N ARG A 174 -11.28 -11.08 12.27
CA ARG A 174 -11.15 -12.51 12.54
C ARG A 174 -10.57 -13.20 11.33
N LEU A 175 -9.27 -13.50 11.46
CA LEU A 175 -8.58 -14.42 10.57
C LEU A 175 -9.22 -15.81 10.69
N ALA A 176 -9.58 -16.41 9.56
CA ALA A 176 -10.27 -17.72 9.53
C ALA A 176 -9.34 -18.91 9.25
N ALA A 177 -8.06 -18.68 8.97
CA ALA A 177 -7.06 -19.74 8.95
C ALA A 177 -6.64 -20.15 10.37
N ASP A 178 -6.11 -21.36 10.54
CA ASP A 178 -5.28 -21.69 11.72
C ASP A 178 -4.22 -20.60 11.85
N VAL A 179 -4.28 -19.81 12.93
CA VAL A 179 -3.39 -18.66 13.06
C VAL A 179 -2.00 -19.15 13.38
N THR A 180 -1.22 -19.37 12.32
CA THR A 180 0.20 -19.66 12.43
C THR A 180 0.94 -18.39 12.86
N PRO A 181 2.10 -18.51 13.52
CA PRO A 181 2.95 -17.35 13.81
C PRO A 181 3.32 -16.54 12.56
N VAL A 182 3.35 -17.17 11.37
CA VAL A 182 3.63 -16.51 10.09
C VAL A 182 2.47 -15.59 9.69
N VAL A 183 1.24 -16.08 9.76
CA VAL A 183 0.02 -15.30 9.46
C VAL A 183 -0.11 -14.11 10.41
N LEU A 184 0.17 -14.31 11.70
CA LEU A 184 0.10 -13.22 12.69
C LEU A 184 1.22 -12.18 12.50
N GLU A 185 2.44 -12.61 12.17
CA GLU A 185 3.55 -11.70 11.86
C GLU A 185 3.30 -10.93 10.57
N GLU A 186 2.68 -11.55 9.56
CA GLU A 186 2.25 -10.86 8.35
C GLU A 186 1.14 -9.84 8.66
N ALA A 187 0.14 -10.22 9.46
CA ALA A 187 -0.92 -9.30 9.89
C ALA A 187 -0.37 -8.10 10.67
N ARG A 188 0.60 -8.35 11.56
CA ARG A 188 1.30 -7.30 12.29
C ARG A 188 2.12 -6.41 11.35
N ARG A 189 2.84 -6.98 10.38
CA ARG A 189 3.56 -6.22 9.36
C ARG A 189 2.63 -5.34 8.54
N ILE A 190 1.45 -5.83 8.15
CA ILE A 190 0.42 -5.03 7.46
C ILE A 190 -0.01 -3.83 8.32
N ALA A 191 -0.23 -4.03 9.62
CA ALA A 191 -0.58 -2.93 10.52
C ALA A 191 0.58 -1.95 10.76
N GLU A 192 1.82 -2.44 10.91
CA GLU A 192 3.01 -1.62 11.11
C GLU A 192 3.34 -0.74 9.89
N ARG A 193 2.87 -1.12 8.69
CA ARG A 193 2.96 -0.30 7.48
C ARG A 193 2.06 0.94 7.50
N ALA A 194 1.08 1.01 8.41
CA ALA A 194 0.14 2.11 8.52
C ALA A 194 0.44 3.00 9.74
N PRO A 195 0.92 4.25 9.57
CA PRO A 195 1.32 5.11 10.68
C PRO A 195 0.17 5.38 11.66
N GLY A 196 0.43 5.17 12.96
CA GLY A 196 -0.56 5.41 14.02
C GLY A 196 -1.58 4.28 14.20
N THR A 197 -1.53 3.22 13.38
CA THR A 197 -2.41 2.05 13.54
C THR A 197 -1.81 1.08 14.55
N GLN A 198 -2.60 0.70 15.54
CA GLN A 198 -2.28 -0.32 16.54
C GLN A 198 -3.07 -1.58 16.25
N LEU A 199 -2.41 -2.73 16.40
CA LEU A 199 -3.02 -4.04 16.22
C LEU A 199 -2.87 -4.81 17.54
N ASP A 200 -3.98 -4.98 18.25
CA ASP A 200 -4.05 -5.84 19.44
C ASP A 200 -4.54 -7.22 19.01
N ALA A 201 -3.68 -8.23 19.16
CA ALA A 201 -3.96 -9.59 18.72
C ALA A 201 -4.23 -10.51 19.93
N GLN A 202 -5.43 -11.07 20.01
CA GLN A 202 -5.68 -12.20 20.90
C GLN A 202 -5.16 -13.49 20.24
N LEU A 203 -3.93 -13.86 20.60
CA LEU A 203 -3.42 -15.23 20.62
C LEU A 203 -2.54 -15.42 21.86
N LEU A 204 -2.82 -16.51 22.57
CA LEU A 204 -2.03 -17.05 23.70
C LEU A 204 -0.54 -17.07 23.36
N HIS A 205 0.22 -16.03 23.68
CA HIS A 205 1.67 -16.16 23.83
C HIS A 205 2.20 -15.26 24.93
N HIS A 206 2.73 -15.92 25.97
CA HIS A 206 3.77 -15.36 26.81
C HIS A 206 4.97 -14.95 25.93
N PRO A 207 5.42 -13.68 25.92
CA PRO A 207 6.80 -13.36 25.58
C PRO A 207 7.64 -13.61 26.85
N PRO A 208 8.76 -14.36 26.78
CA PRO A 208 10.02 -13.73 26.38
C PRO A 208 11.04 -14.73 25.76
N VAL A 209 10.72 -15.42 24.67
CA VAL A 209 11.65 -16.43 24.13
C VAL A 209 12.68 -15.82 23.16
N ARG A 210 12.28 -14.87 22.28
CA ARG A 210 13.20 -14.27 21.28
C ARG A 210 14.28 -13.36 21.89
N ALA A 211 13.99 -12.63 22.98
CA ALA A 211 14.99 -11.79 23.66
C ALA A 211 16.01 -12.65 24.40
N PHE A 212 15.55 -13.73 25.06
CA PHE A 212 16.39 -14.71 25.73
C PHE A 212 17.31 -15.44 24.73
N TYR A 213 16.80 -15.88 23.58
CA TYR A 213 17.61 -16.49 22.52
C TYR A 213 18.74 -15.59 22.02
N ARG A 214 18.49 -14.29 21.83
CA ARG A 214 19.53 -13.34 21.41
C ARG A 214 20.62 -13.20 22.47
N VAL A 215 20.24 -13.12 23.74
CA VAL A 215 21.22 -13.04 24.85
C VAL A 215 22.07 -14.31 24.92
N VAL A 216 21.46 -15.48 24.79
CA VAL A 216 22.18 -16.78 24.80
C VAL A 216 23.11 -16.91 23.59
N LEU A 217 22.68 -16.52 22.38
CA LEU A 217 23.52 -16.52 21.18
C LEU A 217 24.71 -15.57 21.33
N TRP A 218 24.51 -14.37 21.87
CA TRP A 218 25.58 -13.41 22.13
C TRP A 218 26.57 -13.92 23.17
N ALA A 219 26.09 -14.57 24.24
CA ALA A 219 26.94 -15.16 25.26
C ALA A 219 27.77 -16.33 24.71
N CYS A 220 27.18 -17.19 23.87
CA CYS A 220 27.88 -18.29 23.19
C CYS A 220 28.96 -17.77 22.22
N LEU A 221 28.64 -16.73 21.43
CA LEU A 221 29.58 -16.11 20.51
C LEU A 221 30.76 -15.47 21.26
N ALA A 222 30.48 -14.72 22.33
CA ALA A 222 31.52 -14.08 23.15
C ALA A 222 32.45 -15.09 23.83
N THR A 223 31.88 -16.19 24.34
CA THR A 223 32.65 -17.27 24.98
C THR A 223 33.51 -18.00 23.94
N GLY A 224 32.95 -18.31 22.76
CA GLY A 224 33.70 -18.94 21.67
C GLY A 224 34.88 -18.09 21.18
N LEU A 225 34.65 -16.79 20.97
CA LEU A 225 35.71 -15.85 20.57
C LEU A 225 36.81 -15.75 21.64
N SER A 226 36.46 -15.78 22.92
CA SER A 226 37.41 -15.72 24.03
C SER A 226 38.30 -16.97 24.11
N VAL A 227 37.72 -18.16 23.92
CA VAL A 227 38.47 -19.42 23.90
C VAL A 227 39.43 -19.46 22.71
N ILE A 228 39.00 -18.99 21.52
CA ILE A 228 39.85 -18.90 20.33
C ILE A 228 41.02 -17.93 20.57
N LEU A 229 40.76 -16.78 21.19
CA LEU A 229 41.78 -15.78 21.50
C LEU A 229 42.85 -16.34 22.45
N VAL A 230 42.43 -17.00 23.52
CA VAL A 230 43.31 -17.62 24.52
C VAL A 230 44.12 -18.78 23.93
N ALA A 231 43.49 -19.65 23.14
CA ALA A 231 44.17 -20.75 22.47
C ALA A 231 45.22 -20.26 21.46
N THR A 232 44.91 -19.18 20.72
CA THR A 232 45.85 -18.54 19.78
C THR A 232 47.02 -17.90 20.51
N ALA A 233 46.76 -17.26 21.66
CA ALA A 233 47.80 -16.65 22.50
C ALA A 233 48.74 -17.70 23.11
N LEU A 234 48.20 -18.80 23.66
CA LEU A 234 48.98 -19.92 24.20
C LEU A 234 49.83 -20.60 23.12
N SER A 235 49.27 -20.80 21.92
CA SER A 235 50.02 -21.36 20.78
C SER A 235 51.21 -20.51 20.36
N ALA A 236 51.10 -19.19 20.43
CA ALA A 236 52.17 -18.26 20.08
C ALA A 236 53.30 -18.25 21.12
N VAL A 237 52.99 -18.64 22.37
CA VAL A 237 53.96 -18.76 23.46
C VAL A 237 54.70 -20.10 23.40
N GLU A 238 54.02 -21.19 23.05
CA GLU A 238 54.61 -22.54 22.98
C GLU A 238 55.41 -22.84 21.70
N SER A 239 55.32 -22.02 20.64
CA SER A 239 55.99 -22.29 19.36
C SER A 239 57.49 -21.93 19.32
N ALA A 240 57.99 -21.21 20.32
CA ALA A 240 59.37 -20.72 20.36
C ALA A 240 60.48 -21.80 20.46
N PRO A 241 60.30 -22.95 21.14
CA PRO A 241 61.28 -24.05 21.11
C PRO A 241 61.22 -24.88 19.82
N ASP A 242 60.04 -25.13 19.27
CA ASP A 242 59.88 -25.94 18.04
C ASP A 242 60.41 -25.23 16.79
N GLU A 243 60.24 -23.90 16.70
CA GLU A 243 60.88 -23.11 15.65
C GLU A 243 62.42 -23.20 15.71
N ARG A 244 63.01 -23.25 16.91
CA ARG A 244 64.46 -23.40 17.09
C ARG A 244 64.94 -24.79 16.67
N ILE A 245 64.18 -25.83 16.98
CA ILE A 245 64.50 -27.21 16.59
C ILE A 245 64.42 -27.37 15.07
N LEU A 246 63.35 -26.88 14.44
CA LEU A 246 63.16 -26.96 12.98
C LEU A 246 64.19 -26.13 12.20
N HIS A 247 64.61 -25.00 12.75
CA HIS A 247 65.75 -24.24 12.23
C HIS A 247 67.08 -24.99 12.39
N ALA A 248 67.30 -25.66 13.53
CA ALA A 248 68.52 -26.41 13.80
C ALA A 248 68.71 -27.64 12.89
N VAL A 249 67.62 -28.27 12.42
CA VAL A 249 67.66 -29.37 11.44
C VAL A 249 67.57 -28.91 9.97
N GLY A 250 67.59 -27.59 9.72
CA GLY A 250 67.63 -27.02 8.37
C GLY A 250 66.34 -27.15 7.57
N ALA A 251 65.17 -27.24 8.24
CA ALA A 251 63.89 -27.42 7.56
C ALA A 251 63.58 -26.23 6.61
N PRO A 252 63.12 -26.47 5.37
CA PRO A 252 62.85 -25.40 4.43
C PRO A 252 61.70 -24.51 4.91
N PRO A 253 61.70 -23.19 4.63
CA PRO A 253 60.73 -22.23 5.17
C PRO A 253 59.26 -22.54 4.88
N ARG A 254 58.97 -23.34 3.84
CA ARG A 254 57.60 -23.82 3.58
C ARG A 254 57.12 -24.81 4.65
N VAL A 255 58.00 -25.69 5.12
CA VAL A 255 57.68 -26.69 6.16
C VAL A 255 57.42 -26.00 7.49
N LEU A 256 58.24 -25.00 7.86
CA LEU A 256 58.02 -24.20 9.06
C LEU A 256 56.67 -23.46 9.04
N ARG A 257 56.33 -22.84 7.89
CA ARG A 257 55.04 -22.13 7.69
C ARG A 257 53.84 -23.06 7.73
N SER A 258 53.93 -24.20 7.05
CA SER A 258 52.85 -25.18 7.05
C SER A 258 52.67 -25.81 8.43
N HIS A 259 53.74 -25.99 9.21
CA HIS A 259 53.66 -26.51 10.56
C HIS A 259 52.98 -25.51 11.53
N LEU A 260 53.35 -24.23 11.48
CA LEU A 260 52.71 -23.18 12.28
C LEU A 260 51.24 -22.98 11.92
N ALA A 261 50.91 -22.95 10.62
CA ALA A 261 49.54 -22.86 10.14
C ALA A 261 48.71 -24.10 10.52
N ALA A 262 49.29 -25.30 10.42
CA ALA A 262 48.62 -26.55 10.80
C ALA A 262 48.33 -26.59 12.30
N ARG A 263 49.27 -26.14 13.14
CA ARG A 263 49.08 -26.10 14.60
C ARG A 263 48.03 -25.07 15.01
N ALA A 264 48.06 -23.87 14.42
CA ALA A 264 47.02 -22.86 14.64
C ALA A 264 45.63 -23.34 14.20
N SER A 265 45.54 -24.02 13.05
CA SER A 265 44.30 -24.63 12.57
C SER A 265 43.82 -25.77 13.47
N TYR A 266 44.73 -26.63 13.96
CA TYR A 266 44.40 -27.72 14.87
C TYR A 266 43.85 -27.19 16.21
N LEU A 267 44.46 -26.14 16.75
CA LEU A 267 44.01 -25.50 17.98
C LEU A 267 42.69 -24.74 17.80
N ALA A 268 42.48 -24.08 16.65
CA ALA A 268 41.20 -23.48 16.30
C ALA A 268 40.08 -24.54 16.19
N LEU A 269 40.38 -25.70 15.59
CA LEU A 269 39.46 -26.82 15.50
C LEU A 269 39.13 -27.38 16.89
N LEU A 270 40.14 -27.61 17.74
CA LEU A 270 39.96 -28.09 19.10
C LEU A 270 39.13 -27.09 19.94
N GLY A 271 39.41 -25.80 19.80
CA GLY A 271 38.65 -24.72 20.45
C GLY A 271 37.18 -24.69 20.01
N CYS A 272 36.91 -24.83 18.70
CA CYS A 272 35.54 -24.91 18.19
C CYS A 272 34.83 -26.19 18.67
N ALA A 273 35.52 -27.33 18.67
CA ALA A 273 34.99 -28.63 19.10
C ALA A 273 34.61 -28.66 20.59
N LEU A 274 35.29 -27.88 21.43
CA LEU A 274 34.96 -27.73 22.86
C LEU A 274 33.91 -26.63 23.11
N ALA A 275 33.95 -25.54 22.35
CA ALA A 275 33.02 -24.43 22.51
C ALA A 275 31.57 -24.78 22.11
N VAL A 276 31.41 -25.61 21.07
CA VAL A 276 30.09 -25.99 20.56
C VAL A 276 29.27 -26.79 21.60
N PRO A 277 29.78 -27.88 22.22
CA PRO A 277 29.08 -28.57 23.31
C PRO A 277 28.87 -27.69 24.54
N ALA A 278 29.86 -26.86 24.91
CA ALA A 278 29.77 -25.97 26.07
C ALA A 278 28.65 -24.93 25.93
N GLY A 279 28.35 -24.48 24.71
CA GLY A 279 27.20 -23.60 24.42
C GLY A 279 25.87 -24.34 24.28
N LEU A 280 25.87 -25.60 23.80
CA LEU A 280 24.66 -26.40 23.57
C LEU A 280 24.10 -27.05 24.85
N LEU A 281 24.97 -27.53 25.75
CA LEU A 281 24.57 -28.24 26.97
C LEU A 281 23.66 -27.40 27.90
N PRO A 282 23.96 -26.12 28.18
CA PRO A 282 23.07 -25.26 28.97
C PRO A 282 21.74 -24.98 28.25
N ALA A 283 21.77 -24.83 26.92
CA ALA A 283 20.58 -24.56 26.12
C ALA A 283 19.61 -25.75 26.09
N VAL A 284 20.13 -26.99 26.01
CA VAL A 284 19.33 -28.22 26.06
C VAL A 284 18.74 -28.44 27.46
N GLY A 285 19.53 -28.24 28.53
CA GLY A 285 19.02 -28.37 29.91
C GLY A 285 17.95 -27.33 30.27
N LEU A 286 18.02 -26.12 29.71
CA LEU A 286 16.97 -25.11 29.82
C LEU A 286 15.71 -25.47 29.02
N PHE A 287 15.87 -26.17 27.89
CA PHE A 287 14.74 -26.61 27.06
C PHE A 287 13.93 -27.72 27.73
N GLU A 288 14.60 -28.69 28.37
CA GLU A 288 13.95 -29.77 29.13
C GLU A 288 13.24 -29.28 30.40
N THR A 289 13.79 -28.25 31.07
CA THR A 289 13.20 -27.69 32.30
C THR A 289 12.02 -26.74 32.05
N ALA A 290 11.90 -26.19 30.83
CA ALA A 290 10.83 -25.24 30.45
C ALA A 290 9.54 -25.91 29.92
N ASN A 291 9.50 -27.24 29.80
CA ASN A 291 8.34 -28.03 29.36
C ASN A 291 7.66 -27.49 28.08
N LEU A 292 8.48 -27.14 27.08
CA LEU A 292 8.05 -26.53 25.81
C LEU A 292 7.60 -27.61 24.80
N PRO A 293 6.52 -27.39 24.02
CA PRO A 293 5.93 -28.43 23.16
C PRO A 293 6.58 -28.52 21.76
N LEU A 294 7.85 -28.15 21.60
CA LEU A 294 8.54 -28.21 20.30
C LEU A 294 9.79 -29.10 20.37
N PRO A 295 10.12 -29.87 19.33
CA PRO A 295 11.37 -30.63 19.28
C PRO A 295 12.55 -29.66 19.14
N PHE A 296 13.56 -29.80 20.01
CA PHE A 296 14.82 -29.06 19.89
C PHE A 296 15.56 -29.52 18.64
N VAL A 297 15.60 -28.69 17.59
CA VAL A 297 16.32 -28.99 16.35
C VAL A 297 17.75 -28.48 16.46
N VAL A 298 18.71 -29.40 16.50
CA VAL A 298 20.15 -29.06 16.53
C VAL A 298 20.55 -28.45 15.18
N PRO A 299 21.17 -27.25 15.15
CA PRO A 299 21.56 -26.56 13.92
C PRO A 299 22.84 -27.17 13.33
N TRP A 300 22.73 -28.39 12.81
CA TRP A 300 23.88 -29.18 12.33
C TRP A 300 24.66 -28.49 11.22
N ARG A 301 23.98 -27.78 10.31
CA ARG A 301 24.63 -27.11 9.16
C ARG A 301 25.55 -25.98 9.64
N GLU A 302 25.07 -25.15 10.55
CA GLU A 302 25.79 -24.01 11.10
C GLU A 302 26.96 -24.48 12.00
N MET A 303 26.77 -25.57 12.75
CA MET A 303 27.84 -26.21 13.53
C MET A 303 28.95 -26.77 12.63
N LEU A 304 28.59 -27.48 11.56
CA LEU A 304 29.55 -28.05 10.60
C LEU A 304 30.31 -26.95 9.85
N LEU A 305 29.64 -25.87 9.46
CA LEU A 305 30.28 -24.70 8.87
C LEU A 305 31.26 -24.04 9.83
N THR A 306 30.91 -23.90 11.11
CA THR A 306 31.80 -23.31 12.13
C THR A 306 33.02 -24.19 12.40
N LEU A 307 32.82 -25.51 12.52
CA LEU A 307 33.90 -26.48 12.74
C LEU A 307 34.84 -26.60 11.53
N GLY A 308 34.37 -26.35 10.31
CA GLY A 308 35.18 -26.45 9.09
C GLY A 308 35.83 -25.13 8.64
N ALA A 309 35.04 -24.05 8.56
CA ALA A 309 35.45 -22.81 7.91
C ALA A 309 36.45 -22.00 8.76
N LEU A 310 36.28 -21.94 10.08
CA LEU A 310 37.16 -21.18 10.97
C LEU A 310 38.58 -21.76 11.04
N PRO A 311 38.79 -23.07 11.21
CA PRO A 311 40.12 -23.67 11.15
C PRO A 311 40.78 -23.46 9.78
N ALA A 312 40.05 -23.65 8.68
CA ALA A 312 40.56 -23.44 7.33
C ALA A 312 40.97 -21.98 7.07
N MET A 313 40.14 -21.02 7.49
CA MET A 313 40.46 -19.59 7.39
C MET A 313 41.68 -19.22 8.24
N THR A 314 41.77 -19.75 9.47
CA THR A 314 42.92 -19.53 10.37
C THR A 314 44.21 -20.08 9.77
N TYR A 315 44.16 -21.28 9.17
CA TYR A 315 45.29 -21.87 8.45
C TYR A 315 45.80 -20.94 7.35
N VAL A 316 44.89 -20.47 6.48
CA VAL A 316 45.23 -19.61 5.33
C VAL A 316 45.80 -18.28 5.80
N CYS A 317 45.18 -17.63 6.80
CA CYS A 317 45.66 -16.37 7.34
C CYS A 317 47.07 -16.51 7.93
N VAL A 318 47.31 -17.49 8.81
CA VAL A 318 48.62 -17.69 9.46
C VAL A 318 49.69 -18.06 8.43
N TRP A 319 49.36 -18.91 7.45
CA TRP A 319 50.28 -19.27 6.37
C TRP A 319 50.69 -18.06 5.52
N ILE A 320 49.75 -17.16 5.19
CA ILE A 320 50.00 -15.93 4.44
C ILE A 320 50.85 -14.95 5.25
N PHE A 321 50.56 -14.75 6.54
CA PHE A 321 51.31 -13.85 7.41
C PHE A 321 52.75 -14.34 7.63
N ALA A 322 52.94 -15.64 7.85
CA ALA A 322 54.26 -16.25 7.99
C ALA A 322 55.07 -16.22 6.68
N ARG A 323 54.42 -16.05 5.51
CA ARG A 323 55.07 -15.95 4.19
C ARG A 323 55.91 -14.68 4.02
N ARG A 324 55.61 -13.61 4.78
CA ARG A 324 56.20 -12.27 4.57
C ARG A 324 57.40 -11.94 5.47
N GLY A 325 57.83 -12.83 6.36
CA GLY A 325 59.04 -12.64 7.19
C GLY A 325 59.05 -11.33 8.00
N MET A 326 57.88 -10.81 8.37
CA MET A 326 57.76 -9.53 9.05
C MET A 326 57.78 -9.76 10.55
N SER A 327 58.85 -9.33 11.23
CA SER A 327 58.74 -9.11 12.67
C SER A 327 57.76 -7.97 12.92
N ALA A 328 56.89 -8.15 13.93
CA ALA A 328 55.75 -7.27 14.24
C ALA A 328 56.10 -5.80 14.52
N ARG A 329 57.38 -5.39 14.47
CA ARG A 329 57.85 -4.03 14.77
C ARG A 329 58.10 -3.12 13.55
N LYS A 330 58.04 -3.60 12.30
CA LYS A 330 58.39 -2.79 11.09
C LYS A 330 57.24 -2.54 10.10
N ALA A 331 55.99 -2.83 10.47
CA ALA A 331 54.85 -2.80 9.54
C ALA A 331 54.10 -1.46 9.43
N LEU A 332 54.48 -0.40 10.15
CA LEU A 332 53.67 0.82 10.16
C LEU A 332 53.85 1.81 8.97
N PRO A 333 55.02 1.99 8.34
CA PRO A 333 55.15 3.04 7.31
C PRO A 333 54.93 2.56 5.85
N ARG A 334 54.80 1.24 5.59
CA ARG A 334 54.60 0.71 4.21
C ARG A 334 53.14 0.46 3.83
N SER A 335 52.25 0.42 4.82
CA SER A 335 50.78 0.32 4.62
C SER A 335 50.20 1.60 4.00
N ALA A 336 50.80 2.75 4.28
CA ALA A 336 50.39 4.06 3.74
C ALA A 336 50.66 4.20 2.23
N ALA A 337 51.75 3.61 1.72
CA ALA A 337 52.10 3.69 0.30
C ALA A 337 51.21 2.79 -0.59
N ILE A 338 50.79 1.63 -0.07
CA ILE A 338 49.86 0.73 -0.77
C ILE A 338 48.44 1.31 -0.74
N LEU A 339 48.04 1.93 0.38
CA LEU A 339 46.77 2.65 0.46
C LEU A 339 46.75 3.86 -0.48
N ALA A 340 47.85 4.61 -0.60
CA ALA A 340 47.98 5.74 -1.53
C ALA A 340 47.99 5.31 -3.01
N ALA A 341 48.58 4.15 -3.34
CA ALA A 341 48.56 3.59 -4.69
C ALA A 341 47.17 3.06 -5.07
N ILE A 342 46.45 2.45 -4.13
CA ILE A 342 45.05 2.03 -4.33
C ILE A 342 44.14 3.27 -4.47
N LEU A 343 44.37 4.32 -3.68
CA LEU A 343 43.65 5.60 -3.81
C LEU A 343 43.96 6.28 -5.16
N ALA A 344 45.22 6.25 -5.62
CA ALA A 344 45.62 6.82 -6.90
C ALA A 344 45.02 6.06 -8.09
N VAL A 345 44.94 4.72 -8.02
CA VAL A 345 44.28 3.88 -9.03
C VAL A 345 42.76 4.10 -9.04
N LEU A 346 42.14 4.24 -7.86
CA LEU A 346 40.73 4.64 -7.72
C LEU A 346 40.48 6.07 -8.23
N LEU A 347 41.42 7.00 -8.08
CA LEU A 347 41.33 8.35 -8.66
C LEU A 347 41.56 8.35 -10.18
N THR A 348 42.42 7.49 -10.74
CA THR A 348 42.61 7.39 -12.20
C THR A 348 41.49 6.64 -12.92
N CYS A 349 40.73 5.76 -12.23
CA CYS A 349 39.53 5.15 -12.79
C CYS A 349 38.30 6.08 -12.82
N THR A 350 38.40 7.33 -12.33
CA THR A 350 37.32 8.34 -12.45
C THR A 350 37.47 9.30 -13.64
N ARG A 351 38.45 9.08 -14.53
CA ARG A 351 38.66 9.91 -15.72
C ARG A 351 38.63 9.09 -17.01
N SER A 352 37.46 8.60 -17.39
CA SER A 352 37.10 8.29 -18.79
C SER A 352 35.60 8.00 -18.93
N VAL A 353 34.76 8.99 -18.66
CA VAL A 353 33.50 9.21 -19.41
C VAL A 353 33.27 10.73 -19.46
N ALA A 354 34.12 11.44 -20.19
CA ALA A 354 33.66 12.68 -20.83
C ALA A 354 33.06 12.26 -22.17
N GLY A 355 31.92 11.56 -22.10
CA GLY A 355 31.04 11.45 -23.26
C GLY A 355 30.60 12.86 -23.62
N ALA A 356 30.58 13.19 -24.91
CA ALA A 356 30.01 14.43 -25.39
C ALA A 356 28.67 14.66 -24.67
N GLN A 357 28.58 15.71 -23.86
CA GLN A 357 27.34 16.00 -23.13
C GLN A 357 26.27 16.25 -24.18
N ASN A 358 25.26 15.39 -24.18
CA ASN A 358 24.06 15.57 -24.97
C ASN A 358 23.33 16.79 -24.38
N MET A 359 23.69 17.98 -24.86
CA MET A 359 23.14 19.22 -24.33
C MET A 359 21.75 19.44 -24.92
N PRO A 360 20.78 19.86 -24.11
CA PRO A 360 19.45 20.10 -24.61
C PRO A 360 19.43 21.36 -25.50
N GLU A 361 18.65 21.29 -26.58
CA GLU A 361 18.32 22.45 -27.40
C GLU A 361 17.21 23.23 -26.71
N TRP A 362 17.37 24.54 -26.54
CA TRP A 362 16.44 25.39 -25.79
C TRP A 362 15.71 26.37 -26.69
N GLU A 363 14.42 26.54 -26.42
CA GLU A 363 13.57 27.57 -27.01
C GLU A 363 12.71 28.27 -25.92
N SER A 364 12.34 29.52 -26.18
CA SER A 364 11.41 30.25 -25.30
C SER A 364 10.05 29.57 -25.31
N TRP A 365 9.42 29.48 -24.14
CA TRP A 365 8.14 28.83 -23.95
C TRP A 365 7.20 29.69 -23.12
N VAL A 366 5.92 29.71 -23.50
CA VAL A 366 4.85 30.31 -22.70
C VAL A 366 3.81 29.23 -22.48
N GLY A 367 3.80 28.69 -21.25
CA GLY A 367 2.82 27.72 -20.82
C GLY A 367 1.65 28.39 -20.10
N GLU A 368 0.83 27.56 -19.47
CA GLU A 368 -0.35 27.99 -18.73
C GLU A 368 -0.15 27.77 -17.22
N ALA A 369 -0.38 28.80 -16.42
CA ALA A 369 -0.49 28.69 -14.97
C ALA A 369 -1.84 28.06 -14.57
N PHE A 370 -1.99 27.71 -13.30
CA PHE A 370 -3.21 27.07 -12.79
C PHE A 370 -4.48 27.89 -13.02
N ASP A 371 -4.37 29.23 -12.93
CA ASP A 371 -5.49 30.16 -13.12
C ASP A 371 -5.74 30.51 -14.61
N GLY A 372 -5.04 29.85 -15.53
CA GLY A 372 -5.14 30.11 -16.97
C GLY A 372 -4.25 31.25 -17.47
N SER A 373 -3.51 31.95 -16.61
CA SER A 373 -2.61 33.03 -17.03
C SER A 373 -1.35 32.49 -17.72
N PRO A 374 -0.73 33.27 -18.63
CA PRO A 374 0.51 32.85 -19.29
C PRO A 374 1.68 32.75 -18.30
N LEU A 375 2.48 31.70 -18.42
CA LEU A 375 3.64 31.43 -17.58
C LEU A 375 4.90 31.24 -18.43
N GLU A 376 5.86 32.15 -18.27
CA GLU A 376 7.15 32.11 -18.96
C GLU A 376 7.98 30.89 -18.51
N GLY A 377 8.52 30.13 -19.47
CA GLY A 377 9.38 28.97 -19.25
C GLY A 377 10.38 28.76 -20.37
N GLU A 378 11.18 27.70 -20.25
CA GLU A 378 12.16 27.28 -21.26
C GLU A 378 11.80 25.86 -21.71
N LEU A 379 11.53 25.67 -23.00
CA LEU A 379 11.30 24.34 -23.59
C LEU A 379 12.65 23.78 -24.06
N GLY A 380 12.99 22.59 -23.57
CA GLY A 380 14.18 21.84 -23.89
C GLY A 380 13.86 20.61 -24.73
N ARG A 381 14.76 20.28 -25.67
CA ARG A 381 14.71 19.05 -26.47
C ARG A 381 15.98 18.23 -26.29
N LEU A 382 15.84 16.92 -26.13
CA LEU A 382 16.95 15.99 -25.92
C LEU A 382 16.80 14.75 -26.80
N THR A 383 17.80 14.48 -27.64
CA THR A 383 17.81 13.28 -28.50
C THR A 383 18.38 12.07 -27.77
N VAL A 384 17.60 11.01 -27.58
CA VAL A 384 18.04 9.80 -26.85
C VAL A 384 17.90 8.53 -27.71
N PRO A 385 18.59 7.42 -27.39
CA PRO A 385 18.30 6.12 -28.00
C PRO A 385 16.83 5.75 -27.84
N GLU A 386 16.20 5.24 -28.91
CA GLU A 386 14.83 4.72 -28.81
C GLU A 386 14.80 3.53 -27.86
N ASN A 387 15.62 2.51 -28.09
CA ASN A 387 15.69 1.33 -27.22
C ASN A 387 17.11 1.12 -26.69
N ARG A 388 17.28 1.17 -25.36
CA ARG A 388 18.59 0.92 -24.73
C ARG A 388 18.81 -0.55 -24.38
N GLU A 389 17.77 -1.38 -24.40
CA GLU A 389 17.87 -2.84 -24.16
C GLU A 389 18.14 -3.61 -25.45
N ALA A 390 17.66 -3.10 -26.59
CA ALA A 390 18.01 -3.54 -27.93
C ALA A 390 18.64 -2.38 -28.71
N PRO A 391 19.95 -2.08 -28.49
CA PRO A 391 20.59 -0.92 -29.09
C PRO A 391 20.47 -0.93 -30.61
N SER A 392 19.86 0.12 -31.15
CA SER A 392 19.80 0.41 -32.58
C SER A 392 20.27 1.84 -32.83
N ASP A 393 20.47 2.20 -34.10
CA ASP A 393 20.81 3.57 -34.47
C ASP A 393 19.61 4.54 -34.37
N ARG A 394 18.39 4.03 -34.08
CA ARG A 394 17.20 4.86 -33.97
C ARG A 394 17.25 5.74 -32.71
N ARG A 395 16.89 7.00 -32.90
CA ARG A 395 16.84 8.02 -31.87
C ARG A 395 15.44 8.61 -31.81
N ILE A 396 15.03 8.98 -30.61
CA ILE A 396 13.80 9.72 -30.34
C ILE A 396 14.15 11.08 -29.75
N GLU A 397 13.25 12.04 -29.89
CA GLU A 397 13.37 13.34 -29.27
C GLU A 397 12.45 13.40 -28.05
N LEU A 398 13.02 13.75 -26.90
CA LEU A 398 12.28 14.06 -25.69
C LEU A 398 12.11 15.55 -25.56
N ALA A 399 10.91 16.00 -25.24
CA ALA A 399 10.63 17.38 -24.88
C ALA A 399 10.43 17.50 -23.36
N PHE A 400 10.90 18.60 -22.79
CA PHE A 400 10.65 18.94 -21.40
C PHE A 400 10.62 20.45 -21.21
N VAL A 401 9.88 20.95 -20.23
CA VAL A 401 9.81 22.38 -19.91
C VAL A 401 10.48 22.63 -18.57
N ARG A 402 11.15 23.77 -18.41
CA ARG A 402 11.63 24.27 -17.13
C ARG A 402 10.97 25.60 -16.80
N TYR A 403 10.35 25.67 -15.63
CA TYR A 403 9.91 26.90 -14.99
C TYR A 403 10.84 27.22 -13.82
N ARG A 404 11.37 28.44 -13.80
CA ARG A 404 12.37 28.84 -12.80
C ARG A 404 11.73 29.44 -11.57
N THR A 405 12.25 29.10 -10.40
CA THR A 405 11.90 29.78 -9.15
C THR A 405 12.63 31.11 -9.02
N THR A 406 12.00 32.07 -8.36
CA THR A 406 12.65 33.32 -7.93
C THR A 406 13.27 33.21 -6.53
N ASN A 407 13.18 32.04 -5.90
CA ASN A 407 13.75 31.81 -4.58
C ASN A 407 15.29 31.86 -4.65
N PRO A 408 15.97 32.70 -3.84
CA PRO A 408 17.43 32.82 -3.88
C PRO A 408 18.17 31.59 -3.33
N ARG A 409 17.46 30.67 -2.64
CA ARG A 409 18.00 29.43 -2.08
C ARG A 409 17.03 28.28 -2.37
N PRO A 410 16.93 27.85 -3.63
CA PRO A 410 15.98 26.83 -4.03
C PRO A 410 16.35 25.46 -3.44
N ALA A 411 15.32 24.65 -3.16
CA ALA A 411 15.46 23.22 -2.97
C ALA A 411 15.89 22.55 -4.30
N PRO A 412 16.30 21.26 -4.30
CA PRO A 412 16.57 20.55 -5.54
C PRO A 412 15.40 20.65 -6.52
N THR A 413 15.71 20.81 -7.82
CA THR A 413 14.73 20.92 -8.91
C THR A 413 13.72 19.79 -8.83
N ILE A 414 12.44 20.12 -8.97
CA ILE A 414 11.33 19.19 -8.93
C ILE A 414 11.07 18.69 -10.35
N PHE A 415 11.18 17.38 -10.56
CA PHE A 415 10.80 16.73 -11.80
C PHE A 415 9.36 16.23 -11.63
N PHE A 416 8.45 16.88 -12.36
CA PHE A 416 7.05 16.51 -12.43
C PHE A 416 6.85 15.41 -13.47
N LEU A 417 6.33 14.28 -13.02
CA LEU A 417 5.99 13.12 -13.82
C LEU A 417 4.47 13.03 -13.95
N ALA A 418 3.97 13.27 -15.16
CA ALA A 418 2.55 13.25 -15.46
C ALA A 418 1.97 11.82 -15.44
N GLY A 419 0.70 11.73 -15.06
CA GLY A 419 -0.08 10.49 -15.11
C GLY A 419 -0.64 10.17 -16.51
N GLY A 420 -1.67 9.35 -16.54
CA GLY A 420 -2.31 8.84 -17.77
C GLY A 420 -2.28 7.32 -17.79
N PRO A 421 -1.20 6.65 -18.28
CA PRO A 421 -0.03 7.18 -18.96
C PRO A 421 -0.32 8.05 -20.19
N GLY A 422 0.66 8.85 -20.63
CA GLY A 422 0.54 9.69 -21.81
C GLY A 422 0.06 11.13 -21.57
N GLY A 423 -0.08 11.58 -20.32
CA GLY A 423 -0.21 13.00 -20.01
C GLY A 423 1.05 13.79 -20.41
N SER A 424 0.88 14.99 -20.97
CA SER A 424 2.01 15.87 -21.31
C SER A 424 2.54 16.57 -20.05
N GLY A 425 3.77 16.26 -19.66
CA GLY A 425 4.47 16.96 -18.58
C GLY A 425 4.76 18.42 -18.94
N VAL A 426 4.99 18.73 -20.23
CA VAL A 426 5.21 20.10 -20.70
C VAL A 426 3.97 20.98 -20.48
N GLU A 427 2.81 20.50 -20.91
CA GLU A 427 1.55 21.27 -20.82
C GLU A 427 1.03 21.33 -19.37
N LEU A 428 1.24 20.29 -18.56
CA LEU A 428 0.73 20.23 -17.18
C LEU A 428 1.64 20.87 -16.13
N ALA A 429 2.96 20.94 -16.36
CA ALA A 429 3.89 21.39 -15.34
C ALA A 429 3.64 22.83 -14.87
N GLY A 430 3.20 23.74 -15.75
CA GLY A 430 2.89 25.12 -15.36
C GLY A 430 1.75 25.19 -14.34
N LYS A 431 0.68 24.43 -14.60
CA LYS A 431 -0.50 24.31 -13.71
C LYS A 431 -0.14 23.68 -12.37
N VAL A 432 0.68 22.63 -12.37
CA VAL A 432 1.13 21.97 -11.13
C VAL A 432 2.08 22.87 -10.34
N ALA A 433 3.01 23.53 -11.02
CA ALA A 433 4.03 24.38 -10.42
C ALA A 433 3.42 25.62 -9.72
N THR A 434 2.33 26.14 -10.28
CA THR A 434 1.59 27.31 -9.78
C THR A 434 0.30 26.95 -9.03
N HIS A 435 0.00 25.65 -8.87
CA HIS A 435 -1.22 25.21 -8.18
C HIS A 435 -1.33 25.91 -6.83
N PRO A 436 -2.46 26.58 -6.52
CA PRO A 436 -2.56 27.48 -5.38
C PRO A 436 -2.25 26.78 -4.07
N GLN A 437 -2.47 25.47 -4.03
CA GLN A 437 -2.22 24.65 -2.87
C GLN A 437 -0.87 23.91 -2.86
N LEU A 438 -0.13 23.85 -3.98
CA LEU A 438 1.25 23.31 -3.98
C LEU A 438 2.31 24.40 -3.94
N ARG A 439 2.16 25.39 -4.83
CA ARG A 439 3.08 26.51 -5.04
C ARG A 439 4.54 26.09 -5.14
N LEU A 440 4.83 25.11 -5.98
CA LEU A 440 6.17 24.51 -6.09
C LEU A 440 7.24 25.53 -6.54
N LEU A 441 6.86 26.53 -7.34
CA LEU A 441 7.78 27.60 -7.74
C LEU A 441 8.20 28.53 -6.60
N GLU A 442 7.56 28.47 -5.42
CA GLU A 442 8.07 29.17 -4.23
C GLU A 442 9.31 28.47 -3.64
N ILE A 443 9.60 27.22 -4.02
CA ILE A 443 10.65 26.40 -3.39
C ILE A 443 11.72 25.89 -4.34
N ALA A 444 11.42 25.61 -5.60
CA ALA A 444 12.37 25.04 -6.54
C ALA A 444 11.96 25.33 -7.97
N ASP A 445 12.93 25.20 -8.89
CA ASP A 445 12.63 25.05 -10.31
C ASP A 445 11.74 23.82 -10.50
N VAL A 446 10.80 23.87 -11.45
CA VAL A 446 9.96 22.74 -11.83
C VAL A 446 10.24 22.37 -13.28
N VAL A 447 10.55 21.10 -13.50
CA VAL A 447 10.75 20.50 -14.81
C VAL A 447 9.62 19.52 -15.10
N GLY A 448 8.87 19.75 -16.18
CA GLY A 448 7.88 18.80 -16.68
C GLY A 448 8.41 18.07 -17.90
N ILE A 449 8.39 16.73 -17.88
CA ILE A 449 8.91 15.92 -18.98
C ILE A 449 7.74 15.32 -19.76
N ASP A 450 7.70 15.55 -21.07
CA ASP A 450 6.89 14.73 -21.96
C ASP A 450 7.59 13.39 -22.14
N GLN A 451 7.00 12.35 -21.56
CA GLN A 451 7.51 10.99 -21.67
C GLN A 451 7.67 10.60 -23.15
N ARG A 452 8.56 9.65 -23.44
CA ARG A 452 8.66 9.07 -24.79
C ARG A 452 7.26 8.69 -25.30
N GLY A 453 6.91 9.11 -26.51
CA GLY A 453 5.61 8.81 -27.08
C GLY A 453 4.46 9.77 -26.71
N THR A 454 4.66 10.86 -25.97
CA THR A 454 3.58 11.83 -25.71
C THR A 454 3.95 13.30 -25.98
N GLY A 455 2.92 14.13 -26.12
CA GLY A 455 3.02 15.58 -26.18
C GLY A 455 3.93 16.07 -27.29
N ARG A 456 4.97 16.79 -26.91
CA ARG A 456 5.98 17.37 -27.80
C ARG A 456 7.15 16.44 -28.09
N SER A 457 7.28 15.33 -27.37
CA SER A 457 8.25 14.28 -27.69
C SER A 457 7.91 13.60 -29.02
N ARG A 458 8.93 13.08 -29.71
CA ARG A 458 8.80 12.49 -31.04
C ARG A 458 9.45 11.09 -31.11
N PRO A 459 8.74 10.09 -31.64
CA PRO A 459 7.37 10.15 -32.17
C PRO A 459 6.32 10.38 -31.06
N ASN A 460 5.17 10.95 -31.40
CA ASN A 460 4.03 11.09 -30.50
C ASN A 460 3.04 9.96 -30.77
N LEU A 461 2.96 9.01 -29.83
CA LEU A 461 2.16 7.80 -29.88
C LEU A 461 0.74 7.99 -29.31
N MET A 462 0.38 9.22 -28.93
CA MET A 462 -0.99 9.58 -28.59
C MET A 462 -1.88 9.79 -29.83
N GLU A 463 -1.27 9.98 -31.01
CA GLU A 463 -1.97 10.27 -32.27
C GLU A 463 -1.40 9.44 -33.44
N PRO A 464 -2.23 8.87 -34.34
CA PRO A 464 -3.70 8.99 -34.34
C PRO A 464 -4.35 8.08 -33.28
N VAL A 465 -5.60 8.40 -32.94
CA VAL A 465 -6.48 7.52 -32.17
C VAL A 465 -7.08 6.46 -33.10
N PHE A 466 -6.97 5.19 -32.71
CA PHE A 466 -7.57 4.06 -33.43
C PHE A 466 -8.86 3.66 -32.77
N THR A 467 -9.91 3.43 -33.56
CA THR A 467 -11.22 3.12 -33.01
C THR A 467 -11.79 1.80 -33.52
N SER A 468 -12.63 1.22 -32.67
CA SER A 468 -13.55 0.14 -33.02
C SER A 468 -14.89 0.42 -32.36
N GLU A 469 -15.96 0.28 -33.12
CA GLU A 469 -17.32 0.57 -32.64
C GLU A 469 -18.06 -0.73 -32.35
N LEU A 470 -18.69 -0.77 -31.18
CA LEU A 470 -19.59 -1.83 -30.77
C LEU A 470 -21.00 -1.53 -31.27
N PRO A 471 -21.80 -2.56 -31.58
CA PRO A 471 -23.17 -2.36 -32.02
C PRO A 471 -24.00 -1.72 -30.90
N LEU A 472 -24.80 -0.72 -31.26
CA LEU A 472 -25.68 -0.02 -30.33
C LEU A 472 -27.05 -0.70 -30.22
N ASP A 473 -27.47 -1.46 -31.22
CA ASP A 473 -28.82 -2.02 -31.34
C ASP A 473 -29.01 -3.39 -30.65
N ARG A 474 -27.93 -3.97 -30.11
CA ARG A 474 -27.97 -5.20 -29.32
C ARG A 474 -27.26 -5.06 -27.97
N ALA A 475 -27.59 -5.96 -27.05
CA ALA A 475 -26.84 -6.11 -25.82
C ALA A 475 -25.40 -6.53 -26.15
N ILE A 476 -24.45 -5.98 -25.40
CA ILE A 476 -23.03 -6.31 -25.50
C ILE A 476 -22.60 -7.10 -24.27
N ASP A 477 -21.57 -7.93 -24.46
CA ASP A 477 -20.88 -8.60 -23.38
C ASP A 477 -19.39 -8.24 -23.35
N ARG A 478 -18.63 -8.90 -22.46
CA ARG A 478 -17.18 -8.69 -22.34
C ARG A 478 -16.43 -9.14 -23.58
N ALA A 479 -16.84 -10.23 -24.20
CA ALA A 479 -16.15 -10.75 -25.39
C ALA A 479 -16.27 -9.78 -26.57
N ASP A 480 -17.42 -9.11 -26.69
CA ASP A 480 -17.60 -8.02 -27.65
C ASP A 480 -16.57 -6.89 -27.44
N LEU A 481 -16.44 -6.41 -26.20
CA LEU A 481 -15.53 -5.32 -25.86
C LEU A 481 -14.05 -5.71 -26.03
N VAL A 482 -13.66 -6.95 -25.66
CA VAL A 482 -12.33 -7.50 -25.98
C VAL A 482 -12.11 -7.54 -27.50
N GLY A 483 -13.11 -7.98 -28.27
CA GLY A 483 -13.04 -8.05 -29.73
C GLY A 483 -12.78 -6.69 -30.38
N ALA A 484 -13.54 -5.67 -29.97
CA ALA A 484 -13.37 -4.29 -30.43
C ALA A 484 -12.00 -3.73 -30.04
N LEU A 485 -11.53 -4.01 -28.82
CA LEU A 485 -10.19 -3.61 -28.39
C LEU A 485 -9.08 -4.28 -29.21
N ARG A 486 -9.15 -5.61 -29.43
CA ARG A 486 -8.19 -6.34 -30.26
C ARG A 486 -8.16 -5.79 -31.69
N GLU A 487 -9.30 -5.43 -32.25
CA GLU A 487 -9.38 -4.81 -33.57
C GLU A 487 -8.68 -3.43 -33.59
N ALA A 488 -9.06 -2.52 -32.69
CA ALA A 488 -8.47 -1.18 -32.62
C ALA A 488 -6.96 -1.23 -32.32
N ALA A 489 -6.55 -2.08 -31.38
CA ALA A 489 -5.16 -2.28 -31.01
C ALA A 489 -4.34 -2.93 -32.12
N GLY A 490 -4.91 -3.88 -32.87
CA GLY A 490 -4.27 -4.48 -34.04
C GLY A 490 -3.98 -3.43 -35.13
N LYS A 491 -4.94 -2.54 -35.43
CA LYS A 491 -4.74 -1.41 -36.34
C LYS A 491 -3.65 -0.47 -35.83
N CYS A 492 -3.66 -0.19 -34.53
CA CYS A 492 -2.70 0.68 -33.85
C CYS A 492 -1.26 0.14 -33.94
N VAL A 493 -1.06 -1.12 -33.57
CA VAL A 493 0.25 -1.80 -33.61
C VAL A 493 0.77 -1.83 -35.04
N ALA A 494 -0.04 -2.27 -36.01
CA ALA A 494 0.36 -2.33 -37.41
C ALA A 494 0.79 -0.96 -37.96
N TYR A 495 0.04 0.10 -37.64
CA TYR A 495 0.36 1.47 -38.07
C TYR A 495 1.77 1.93 -37.63
N TRP A 496 2.16 1.60 -36.40
CA TRP A 496 3.45 2.02 -35.84
C TRP A 496 4.60 1.09 -36.25
N GLU A 497 4.34 -0.21 -36.38
CA GLU A 497 5.31 -1.16 -36.94
C GLU A 497 5.66 -0.82 -38.39
N ASP A 498 4.68 -0.43 -39.21
CA ASP A 498 4.90 0.04 -40.60
C ASP A 498 5.79 1.31 -40.66
N ARG A 499 5.85 2.08 -39.58
CA ARG A 499 6.72 3.26 -39.41
C ARG A 499 8.05 2.92 -38.73
N SER A 500 8.31 1.63 -38.55
CA SER A 500 9.50 1.08 -37.90
C SER A 500 9.70 1.60 -36.47
N VAL A 501 8.63 2.00 -35.78
CA VAL A 501 8.70 2.37 -34.36
C VAL A 501 8.87 1.11 -33.53
N ASP A 502 9.85 1.10 -32.63
CA ASP A 502 10.06 -0.03 -31.74
C ASP A 502 9.10 0.06 -30.54
N LEU A 503 7.94 -0.59 -30.67
CA LEU A 503 6.91 -0.57 -29.63
C LEU A 503 7.37 -1.16 -28.30
N GLY A 504 8.40 -2.03 -28.30
CA GLY A 504 9.00 -2.56 -27.07
C GLY A 504 9.75 -1.51 -26.25
N ALA A 505 10.04 -0.36 -26.84
CA ALA A 505 10.75 0.74 -26.20
C ALA A 505 9.84 1.70 -25.41
N TYR A 506 8.51 1.59 -25.55
CA TYR A 506 7.56 2.52 -24.92
C TYR A 506 6.97 1.91 -23.65
N GLN A 507 7.83 1.83 -22.62
CA GLN A 507 7.53 1.22 -21.32
C GLN A 507 8.18 2.03 -20.18
N THR A 508 7.81 1.70 -18.94
CA THR A 508 8.15 2.48 -17.73
C THR A 508 9.66 2.52 -17.41
N ARG A 509 10.41 1.40 -17.53
CA ARG A 509 11.88 1.35 -17.32
C ARG A 509 12.64 2.24 -18.30
N GLU A 510 12.25 2.24 -19.56
CA GLU A 510 12.87 3.09 -20.58
C GLU A 510 12.53 4.58 -20.32
N SER A 511 11.29 4.87 -19.91
CA SER A 511 10.89 6.22 -19.51
C SER A 511 11.64 6.71 -18.26
N ALA A 512 11.97 5.82 -17.32
CA ALA A 512 12.79 6.18 -16.15
C ALA A 512 14.24 6.51 -16.53
N ARG A 513 14.79 5.85 -17.55
CA ARG A 513 16.12 6.19 -18.11
C ARG A 513 16.12 7.57 -18.75
N ASP A 514 15.01 7.96 -19.36
CA ASP A 514 14.86 9.31 -19.94
C ASP A 514 14.85 10.41 -18.89
N VAL A 515 14.23 10.17 -17.73
CA VAL A 515 14.26 11.08 -16.57
C VAL A 515 15.72 11.33 -16.14
N GLU A 516 16.52 10.27 -16.06
CA GLU A 516 17.94 10.35 -15.71
C GLU A 516 18.76 11.12 -16.78
N GLU A 517 18.47 10.94 -18.06
CA GLU A 517 19.14 11.65 -19.15
C GLU A 517 18.81 13.15 -19.14
N VAL A 518 17.55 13.52 -18.88
CA VAL A 518 17.16 14.94 -18.70
C VAL A 518 17.87 15.53 -17.47
N ARG A 519 17.93 14.81 -16.35
CA ARG A 519 18.70 15.25 -15.16
C ARG A 519 20.17 15.52 -15.50
N ALA A 520 20.82 14.56 -16.15
CA ALA A 520 22.23 14.65 -16.51
C ALA A 520 22.49 15.79 -17.51
N ALA A 521 21.61 15.96 -18.52
CA ALA A 521 21.67 17.04 -19.51
C ALA A 521 21.51 18.44 -18.88
N LEU A 522 20.75 18.55 -17.80
CA LEU A 522 20.61 19.77 -17.00
C LEU A 522 21.75 20.01 -16.00
N GLY A 523 22.70 19.07 -15.87
CA GLY A 523 23.82 19.18 -14.94
C GLY A 523 23.42 19.12 -13.46
N LEU A 524 22.24 18.58 -13.16
CA LEU A 524 21.68 18.57 -11.80
C LEU A 524 22.23 17.38 -11.01
N SER A 525 22.91 17.59 -9.89
CA SER A 525 23.47 16.46 -9.11
C SER A 525 22.39 15.58 -8.47
N ARG A 526 21.32 16.17 -7.96
CA ARG A 526 20.13 15.50 -7.42
C ARG A 526 18.86 16.25 -7.76
N ILE A 527 17.75 15.53 -7.87
CA ILE A 527 16.41 16.06 -8.13
C ILE A 527 15.43 15.65 -7.04
N ASN A 528 14.35 16.40 -6.91
CA ASN A 528 13.14 15.94 -6.24
C ASN A 528 12.20 15.33 -7.28
N VAL A 529 11.61 14.18 -7.01
CA VAL A 529 10.60 13.56 -7.89
C VAL A 529 9.21 13.92 -7.39
N PHE A 530 8.33 14.34 -8.29
CA PHE A 530 6.91 14.54 -8.01
C PHE A 530 6.10 13.74 -9.04
N GLY A 531 5.41 12.70 -8.61
CA GLY A 531 4.61 11.84 -9.48
C GLY A 531 3.15 11.80 -9.07
N SER A 532 2.24 11.80 -10.04
CA SER A 532 0.79 11.69 -9.81
C SER A 532 0.19 10.56 -10.65
N SER A 533 -0.67 9.72 -10.07
CA SER A 533 -1.30 8.59 -10.79
C SER A 533 -0.24 7.71 -11.47
N TYR A 534 -0.30 7.39 -12.77
CA TYR A 534 0.79 6.69 -13.47
C TYR A 534 2.18 7.36 -13.29
N GLY A 535 2.24 8.68 -13.13
CA GLY A 535 3.50 9.38 -12.85
C GLY A 535 4.14 8.93 -11.53
N SER A 536 3.34 8.42 -10.58
CA SER A 536 3.86 7.78 -9.38
C SER A 536 4.46 6.41 -9.65
N HIS A 537 3.88 5.62 -10.57
CA HIS A 537 4.42 4.35 -11.05
C HIS A 537 5.78 4.53 -11.72
N LEU A 538 5.89 5.53 -12.62
CA LEU A 538 7.18 5.96 -13.18
C LEU A 538 8.14 6.46 -12.09
N GLY A 539 7.62 7.22 -11.13
CA GLY A 539 8.39 7.71 -9.97
C GLY A 539 9.02 6.59 -9.16
N VAL A 540 8.29 5.53 -8.85
CA VAL A 540 8.82 4.35 -8.14
C VAL A 540 9.98 3.71 -8.91
N GLU A 541 9.87 3.59 -10.23
CA GLU A 541 10.96 3.03 -11.05
C GLU A 541 12.20 3.94 -11.04
N VAL A 542 12.03 5.27 -11.14
CA VAL A 542 13.14 6.23 -11.00
C VAL A 542 13.83 6.08 -9.64
N LEU A 543 13.05 5.91 -8.56
CA LEU A 543 13.57 5.73 -7.20
C LEU A 543 14.36 4.43 -7.02
N ARG A 544 13.90 3.33 -7.64
CA ARG A 544 14.60 2.04 -7.61
C ARG A 544 15.89 2.09 -8.41
N ARG A 545 15.85 2.74 -9.58
CA ARG A 545 16.93 2.71 -10.56
C ARG A 545 18.06 3.68 -10.23
N ASP A 546 17.73 4.91 -9.85
CA ASP A 546 18.67 6.01 -9.67
C ASP A 546 18.61 6.66 -8.27
N PRO A 547 18.61 5.86 -7.17
CA PRO A 547 18.35 6.37 -5.82
C PRO A 547 19.37 7.42 -5.35
N THR A 548 20.61 7.39 -5.86
CA THR A 548 21.64 8.37 -5.51
C THR A 548 21.42 9.74 -6.14
N HIS A 549 20.62 9.81 -7.20
CA HIS A 549 20.31 11.04 -7.94
C HIS A 549 18.97 11.64 -7.51
N VAL A 550 18.24 11.00 -6.60
CA VAL A 550 16.99 11.54 -6.05
C VAL A 550 17.21 11.96 -4.61
N ALA A 551 16.88 13.22 -4.30
CA ALA A 551 16.92 13.76 -2.95
C ALA A 551 15.69 13.30 -2.16
N ARG A 552 14.49 13.45 -2.74
CA ARG A 552 13.20 13.10 -2.15
C ARG A 552 12.16 12.83 -3.23
N ALA A 553 11.08 12.12 -2.87
CA ALA A 553 9.93 11.94 -3.74
C ALA A 553 8.60 12.27 -3.07
N VAL A 554 7.70 12.92 -3.81
CA VAL A 554 6.28 13.03 -3.48
C VAL A 554 5.48 12.24 -4.52
N LEU A 555 4.68 11.28 -4.07
CA LEU A 555 3.89 10.40 -4.91
C LEU A 555 2.41 10.50 -4.49
N ILE A 556 1.59 11.13 -5.34
CA ILE A 556 0.17 11.37 -5.10
C ILE A 556 -0.65 10.38 -5.91
N GLY A 557 -1.57 9.66 -5.26
CA GLY A 557 -2.30 8.56 -5.88
C GLY A 557 -1.33 7.48 -6.34
N LEU A 558 -0.77 6.73 -5.38
CA LEU A 558 0.28 5.76 -5.68
C LEU A 558 -0.25 4.61 -6.53
N GLU A 559 0.40 4.40 -7.68
CA GLU A 559 0.38 3.16 -8.44
C GLU A 559 1.77 2.52 -8.37
N GLY A 560 1.85 1.32 -7.83
CA GLY A 560 3.06 0.53 -7.77
C GLY A 560 3.29 -0.35 -9.00
N PRO A 561 4.43 -1.06 -9.01
CA PRO A 561 4.82 -1.91 -10.14
C PRO A 561 3.84 -3.06 -10.46
N ASP A 562 3.11 -3.56 -9.46
CA ASP A 562 2.12 -4.66 -9.62
C ASP A 562 0.66 -4.20 -9.45
N GLN A 563 0.40 -2.90 -9.61
CA GLN A 563 -0.90 -2.27 -9.33
C GLN A 563 -1.54 -1.59 -10.55
N THR A 564 -0.94 -1.73 -11.74
CA THR A 564 -1.53 -1.22 -12.99
C THR A 564 -2.89 -1.85 -13.23
N TRP A 565 -3.03 -3.17 -13.01
CA TRP A 565 -4.34 -3.83 -13.04
C TRP A 565 -5.01 -3.74 -11.65
N LYS A 566 -6.18 -3.11 -11.62
CA LYS A 566 -6.96 -2.81 -10.43
C LYS A 566 -7.70 -4.06 -9.98
N LEU A 567 -7.92 -4.15 -8.68
CA LEU A 567 -8.71 -5.24 -8.12
C LEU A 567 -10.18 -4.91 -8.24
N PRO A 568 -11.01 -5.81 -8.78
CA PRO A 568 -12.46 -5.67 -8.76
C PRO A 568 -13.01 -5.46 -7.35
N SER A 569 -12.40 -6.10 -6.34
CA SER A 569 -12.78 -5.91 -4.93
C SER A 569 -12.54 -4.49 -4.42
N THR A 570 -11.55 -3.76 -4.95
CA THR A 570 -11.33 -2.35 -4.63
C THR A 570 -12.50 -1.49 -5.13
N THR A 571 -12.92 -1.70 -6.38
CA THR A 571 -14.05 -0.96 -6.98
C THR A 571 -15.35 -1.26 -6.24
N GLN A 572 -15.62 -2.55 -5.96
CA GLN A 572 -16.78 -2.96 -5.19
C GLN A 572 -16.81 -2.32 -3.79
N ARG A 573 -15.67 -2.25 -3.10
CA ARG A 573 -15.58 -1.59 -1.79
C ARG A 573 -15.91 -0.10 -1.84
N HIS A 574 -15.46 0.61 -2.87
CA HIS A 574 -15.79 2.03 -3.02
C HIS A 574 -17.30 2.22 -3.23
N LEU A 575 -17.95 1.29 -3.95
CA LEU A 575 -19.41 1.27 -4.04
C LEU A 575 -20.07 1.03 -2.68
N GLU A 576 -19.56 0.11 -1.86
CA GLU A 576 -20.06 -0.12 -0.49
C GLU A 576 -19.89 1.11 0.40
N MET A 577 -18.77 1.84 0.28
CA MET A 577 -18.54 3.09 1.00
C MET A 577 -19.57 4.16 0.62
N LEU A 578 -19.85 4.31 -0.67
CA LEU A 578 -20.88 5.20 -1.19
C LEU A 578 -22.27 4.79 -0.71
N SER A 579 -22.59 3.49 -0.74
CA SER A 579 -23.84 2.91 -0.26
C SER A 579 -24.09 3.22 1.22
N ARG A 580 -23.06 3.05 2.07
CA ARG A 580 -23.11 3.44 3.48
C ARG A 580 -23.31 4.94 3.68
N ALA A 581 -22.72 5.77 2.83
CA ALA A 581 -22.92 7.22 2.88
C ALA A 581 -24.36 7.61 2.50
N CYS A 582 -24.92 6.99 1.44
CA CYS A 582 -26.32 7.18 1.04
C CYS A 582 -27.31 6.77 2.14
N ALA A 583 -27.05 5.65 2.82
CA ALA A 583 -27.89 5.15 3.90
C ALA A 583 -27.92 6.08 5.13
N ARG A 584 -26.89 6.92 5.32
CA ARG A 584 -26.82 7.90 6.41
C ARG A 584 -27.45 9.25 6.07
N ASP A 585 -27.70 9.53 4.79
CA ASP A 585 -28.37 10.73 4.35
C ASP A 585 -29.90 10.49 4.37
N PRO A 586 -30.68 11.18 5.22
CA PRO A 586 -32.12 10.95 5.33
C PRO A 586 -32.89 11.27 4.04
N GLU A 587 -32.44 12.26 3.27
CA GLU A 587 -33.09 12.65 2.01
C GLU A 587 -32.87 11.58 0.95
N VAL A 588 -31.64 11.08 0.83
CA VAL A 588 -31.30 9.99 -0.10
C VAL A 588 -31.93 8.67 0.35
N SER A 589 -31.71 8.24 1.59
CA SER A 589 -32.17 6.94 2.10
C SER A 589 -33.70 6.79 2.09
N SER A 590 -34.46 7.88 2.25
CA SER A 590 -35.93 7.84 2.12
C SER A 590 -36.41 7.51 0.70
N ARG A 591 -35.60 7.80 -0.33
CA ARG A 591 -35.94 7.61 -1.76
C ARG A 591 -35.16 6.48 -2.42
N LEU A 592 -34.00 6.14 -1.86
CA LEU A 592 -33.11 5.06 -2.28
C LEU A 592 -32.56 4.33 -1.03
N PRO A 593 -33.37 3.46 -0.39
CA PRO A 593 -33.03 2.88 0.91
C PRO A 593 -31.80 1.96 0.88
N ASN A 594 -31.52 1.35 -0.27
CA ASN A 594 -30.36 0.48 -0.45
C ASN A 594 -29.80 0.63 -1.87
N LEU A 595 -28.69 1.35 -1.99
CA LEU A 595 -28.02 1.63 -3.26
C LEU A 595 -27.59 0.34 -3.97
N GLU A 596 -26.90 -0.55 -3.26
CA GLU A 596 -26.36 -1.80 -3.82
C GLU A 596 -27.47 -2.75 -4.26
N ALA A 597 -28.53 -2.90 -3.47
CA ALA A 597 -29.67 -3.72 -3.86
C ALA A 597 -30.41 -3.14 -5.08
N THR A 598 -30.45 -1.81 -5.21
CA THR A 598 -31.02 -1.16 -6.40
C THR A 598 -30.16 -1.46 -7.63
N ILE A 599 -28.84 -1.33 -7.52
CA ILE A 599 -27.92 -1.68 -8.62
C ILE A 599 -28.06 -3.16 -8.99
N ALA A 600 -28.08 -4.07 -8.01
CA ALA A 600 -28.29 -5.49 -8.25
C ALA A 600 -29.60 -5.75 -9.01
N GLY A 601 -30.69 -5.07 -8.63
CA GLY A 601 -31.96 -5.13 -9.34
C GLY A 601 -31.89 -4.63 -10.78
N LEU A 602 -31.16 -3.54 -11.06
CA LEU A 602 -30.96 -3.04 -12.43
C LEU A 602 -30.17 -4.05 -13.28
N LEU A 603 -29.14 -4.68 -12.71
CA LEU A 603 -28.35 -5.69 -13.40
C LEU A 603 -29.20 -6.93 -13.71
N GLU A 604 -29.99 -7.42 -12.75
CA GLU A 604 -30.93 -8.53 -12.93
C GLU A 604 -32.03 -8.20 -13.97
N GLU A 605 -32.53 -6.96 -13.97
CA GLU A 605 -33.52 -6.49 -14.96
C GLU A 605 -32.94 -6.54 -16.37
N LEU A 606 -31.75 -5.98 -16.58
CA LEU A 606 -31.08 -5.94 -17.89
C LEU A 606 -30.60 -7.32 -18.34
N GLU A 607 -30.24 -8.21 -17.42
CA GLU A 607 -29.89 -9.61 -17.74
C GLU A 607 -31.12 -10.38 -18.25
N ARG A 608 -32.28 -10.16 -17.60
CA ARG A 608 -33.54 -10.79 -18.01
C ARG A 608 -34.06 -10.21 -19.33
N GLU A 609 -34.02 -8.89 -19.49
CA GLU A 609 -34.58 -8.19 -20.62
C GLU A 609 -33.84 -6.87 -20.93
N PRO A 610 -32.85 -6.90 -21.85
CA PRO A 610 -32.12 -5.71 -22.28
C PRO A 610 -33.04 -4.59 -22.80
N VAL A 611 -32.88 -3.37 -22.26
CA VAL A 611 -33.75 -2.22 -22.56
C VAL A 611 -33.25 -1.43 -23.77
N MET A 612 -34.15 -1.12 -24.72
CA MET A 612 -33.84 -0.26 -25.86
C MET A 612 -34.22 1.19 -25.57
N VAL A 613 -33.24 2.10 -25.61
CA VAL A 613 -33.42 3.52 -25.32
C VAL A 613 -33.21 4.33 -26.59
N ALA A 614 -34.11 5.25 -26.91
CA ALA A 614 -33.95 6.20 -28.01
C ALA A 614 -33.32 7.51 -27.51
N LEU A 615 -32.25 7.95 -28.15
CA LEU A 615 -31.52 9.17 -27.81
C LEU A 615 -32.04 10.38 -28.64
N PRO A 616 -32.16 11.59 -28.05
CA PRO A 616 -32.77 12.75 -28.73
C PRO A 616 -31.97 13.35 -29.91
N GLU A 617 -30.65 13.10 -30.00
CA GLU A 617 -29.72 13.87 -30.84
C GLU A 617 -29.24 13.17 -32.13
N ALA A 618 -29.76 12.00 -32.50
CA ALA A 618 -29.31 11.33 -33.73
C ALA A 618 -30.16 11.74 -34.96
N PRO A 619 -29.54 12.16 -36.08
CA PRO A 619 -30.24 12.35 -37.34
C PRO A 619 -30.96 11.07 -37.77
N ALA A 620 -32.21 11.17 -38.24
CA ALA A 620 -33.08 10.04 -38.58
C ALA A 620 -32.55 9.07 -39.66
N THR A 621 -31.43 9.38 -40.29
CA THR A 621 -30.76 8.55 -41.30
C THR A 621 -29.65 7.67 -40.75
N ASP A 622 -29.38 7.74 -39.44
CA ASP A 622 -28.30 7.00 -38.80
C ASP A 622 -28.85 6.02 -37.76
N HIS A 623 -28.36 4.78 -37.76
CA HIS A 623 -28.75 3.74 -36.81
C HIS A 623 -28.27 4.04 -35.36
N THR A 624 -27.60 5.19 -35.16
CA THR A 624 -27.00 5.70 -33.92
C THR A 624 -27.98 6.29 -32.89
N GLY A 625 -29.27 6.38 -33.23
CA GLY A 625 -30.29 6.98 -32.36
C GLY A 625 -30.86 6.06 -31.27
N ARG A 626 -30.42 4.81 -31.17
CA ARG A 626 -30.90 3.87 -30.14
C ARG A 626 -29.77 3.04 -29.54
N VAL A 627 -29.84 2.81 -28.24
CA VAL A 627 -28.87 2.00 -27.49
C VAL A 627 -29.61 0.91 -26.73
N ARG A 628 -29.19 -0.35 -26.91
CA ARG A 628 -29.70 -1.52 -26.21
C ARG A 628 -28.82 -1.79 -25.00
N LEU A 629 -29.25 -1.32 -23.84
CA LEU A 629 -28.51 -1.45 -22.59
C LEU A 629 -28.40 -2.90 -22.13
N ALA A 630 -27.22 -3.25 -21.63
CA ALA A 630 -26.86 -4.51 -21.03
C ALA A 630 -26.27 -4.28 -19.62
N PRO A 631 -26.18 -5.32 -18.77
CA PRO A 631 -25.57 -5.19 -17.43
C PRO A 631 -24.16 -4.58 -17.47
N LEU A 632 -23.36 -4.89 -18.49
CA LEU A 632 -22.02 -4.36 -18.66
C LEU A 632 -22.00 -2.82 -18.76
N ASP A 633 -23.00 -2.20 -19.40
CA ASP A 633 -23.06 -0.74 -19.52
C ASP A 633 -23.23 -0.09 -18.14
N VAL A 634 -24.09 -0.67 -17.28
CA VAL A 634 -24.28 -0.22 -15.89
C VAL A 634 -22.97 -0.37 -15.10
N GLN A 635 -22.31 -1.52 -15.23
CA GLN A 635 -21.06 -1.81 -14.53
C GLN A 635 -19.95 -0.80 -14.87
N ILE A 636 -19.73 -0.55 -16.17
CA ILE A 636 -18.71 0.39 -16.64
C ILE A 636 -19.02 1.81 -16.17
N VAL A 637 -20.26 2.28 -16.38
CA VAL A 637 -20.65 3.64 -16.05
C VAL A 637 -20.55 3.90 -14.54
N ILE A 638 -21.03 2.98 -13.71
CA ILE A 638 -20.92 3.13 -12.25
C ILE A 638 -19.44 3.09 -11.83
N ALA A 639 -18.64 2.15 -12.35
CA ALA A 639 -17.23 2.04 -11.99
C ALA A 639 -16.44 3.32 -12.30
N HIS A 640 -16.67 3.94 -13.47
CA HIS A 640 -16.03 5.21 -13.85
C HIS A 640 -16.57 6.42 -13.08
N ALA A 641 -17.85 6.40 -12.68
CA ALA A 641 -18.42 7.45 -11.84
C ALA A 641 -17.78 7.51 -10.43
N LEU A 642 -17.14 6.43 -9.97
CA LEU A 642 -16.40 6.39 -8.70
C LEU A 642 -15.03 7.08 -8.76
N ASP A 643 -14.66 7.73 -9.86
CA ASP A 643 -13.34 8.37 -10.02
C ASP A 643 -13.28 9.81 -9.45
N SER A 644 -14.44 10.48 -9.35
CA SER A 644 -14.53 11.86 -8.86
C SER A 644 -15.67 12.08 -7.87
N VAL A 645 -15.45 12.96 -6.89
CA VAL A 645 -16.46 13.29 -5.87
C VAL A 645 -17.75 13.82 -6.52
N ALA A 646 -17.64 14.68 -7.53
CA ALA A 646 -18.81 15.25 -8.22
C ALA A 646 -19.68 14.17 -8.89
N ALA A 647 -19.05 13.16 -9.51
CA ALA A 647 -19.79 12.04 -10.10
C ALA A 647 -20.42 11.15 -9.02
N MET A 648 -19.70 10.88 -7.92
CA MET A 648 -20.26 10.15 -6.76
C MET A 648 -21.46 10.87 -6.13
N GLU A 649 -21.42 12.19 -6.03
CA GLU A 649 -22.52 13.02 -5.50
C GLU A 649 -23.78 12.92 -6.37
N ALA A 650 -23.62 12.85 -7.70
CA ALA A 650 -24.72 12.72 -8.64
C ALA A 650 -25.28 11.28 -8.73
N LEU A 651 -24.43 10.28 -8.48
CA LEU A 651 -24.69 8.88 -8.80
C LEU A 651 -25.98 8.30 -8.16
N PRO A 652 -26.31 8.54 -6.87
CA PRO A 652 -27.55 8.02 -6.27
C PRO A 652 -28.81 8.53 -6.98
N ALA A 653 -28.83 9.80 -7.39
CA ALA A 653 -29.95 10.37 -8.13
C ALA A 653 -30.06 9.79 -9.54
N ARG A 654 -28.94 9.43 -10.20
CA ARG A 654 -28.92 8.72 -11.47
C ARG A 654 -29.49 7.31 -11.33
N ILE A 655 -28.98 6.54 -10.37
CA ILE A 655 -29.44 5.16 -10.12
C ILE A 655 -30.93 5.11 -9.76
N ALA A 656 -31.40 6.06 -8.96
CA ALA A 656 -32.83 6.17 -8.66
C ALA A 656 -33.69 6.50 -9.90
N ARG A 657 -33.17 7.22 -10.90
CA ARG A 657 -33.88 7.43 -12.17
C ARG A 657 -33.92 6.15 -13.00
N TRP A 658 -32.79 5.45 -13.09
CA TRP A 658 -32.68 4.18 -13.82
C TRP A 658 -33.67 3.14 -13.29
N SER A 659 -33.80 3.03 -11.96
CA SER A 659 -34.77 2.11 -11.33
C SER A 659 -36.25 2.47 -11.55
N ARG A 660 -36.52 3.66 -12.12
CA ARG A 660 -37.85 4.10 -12.56
C ARG A 660 -38.04 4.02 -14.07
N GLY A 661 -37.07 3.44 -14.80
CA GLY A 661 -37.13 3.27 -16.25
C GLY A 661 -36.65 4.48 -17.07
N ASP A 662 -36.13 5.53 -16.44
CA ASP A 662 -35.49 6.64 -17.16
C ASP A 662 -34.01 6.34 -17.36
N TRP A 663 -33.69 5.82 -18.55
CA TRP A 663 -32.37 5.31 -18.91
C TRP A 663 -31.57 6.26 -19.81
N GLN A 664 -32.02 7.51 -20.00
CA GLN A 664 -31.50 8.41 -21.05
C GLN A 664 -30.02 8.75 -20.87
N ASP A 665 -29.59 9.13 -19.66
CA ASP A 665 -28.21 9.47 -19.37
C ASP A 665 -27.28 8.25 -19.40
N LEU A 666 -27.75 7.10 -18.91
CA LEU A 666 -27.02 5.84 -19.03
C LEU A 666 -26.84 5.41 -20.50
N ALA A 667 -27.88 5.52 -21.33
CA ALA A 667 -27.78 5.21 -22.75
C ALA A 667 -26.82 6.15 -23.51
N ALA A 668 -26.80 7.43 -23.16
CA ALA A 668 -25.86 8.39 -23.74
C ALA A 668 -24.41 8.02 -23.38
N GLU A 669 -24.12 7.72 -22.12
CA GLU A 669 -22.78 7.32 -21.69
C GLU A 669 -22.39 5.93 -22.23
N ALA A 670 -23.31 4.97 -22.28
CA ALA A 670 -23.08 3.66 -22.88
C ALA A 670 -22.69 3.76 -24.35
N ARG A 671 -23.31 4.68 -25.12
CA ARG A 671 -22.93 4.95 -26.52
C ARG A 671 -21.46 5.36 -26.63
N GLU A 672 -21.01 6.26 -25.77
CA GLU A 672 -19.61 6.72 -25.78
C GLU A 672 -18.65 5.58 -25.40
N HIS A 673 -18.96 4.78 -24.37
CA HIS A 673 -18.14 3.63 -23.98
C HIS A 673 -18.12 2.51 -25.03
N ARG A 674 -19.12 2.44 -25.90
CA ARG A 674 -19.17 1.49 -27.04
C ARG A 674 -18.29 1.89 -28.21
N ARG A 675 -17.70 3.08 -28.18
CA ARG A 675 -16.65 3.50 -29.11
C ARG A 675 -15.29 3.29 -28.43
N VAL A 676 -14.71 2.11 -28.65
CA VAL A 676 -13.39 1.77 -28.10
C VAL A 676 -12.34 2.62 -28.80
N GLU A 677 -11.61 3.42 -28.03
CA GLU A 677 -10.48 4.21 -28.49
C GLU A 677 -9.16 3.63 -27.99
N VAL A 678 -8.19 3.50 -28.89
CA VAL A 678 -6.85 3.03 -28.58
C VAL A 678 -5.84 4.08 -29.04
N ARG A 679 -5.01 4.50 -28.10
CA ARG A 679 -3.76 5.24 -28.35
C ARG A 679 -2.60 4.29 -28.06
N ALA A 680 -1.52 4.39 -28.84
CA ALA A 680 -0.42 3.43 -28.70
C ALA A 680 0.28 3.56 -27.35
N LEU A 681 0.54 4.78 -26.87
CA LEU A 681 1.33 4.96 -25.65
C LEU A 681 0.65 4.36 -24.40
N PRO A 682 -0.62 4.66 -24.07
CA PRO A 682 -1.24 4.10 -22.87
C PRO A 682 -1.37 2.57 -22.96
N LEU A 683 -1.77 2.07 -24.13
CA LEU A 683 -1.85 0.63 -24.39
C LEU A 683 -0.50 -0.06 -24.14
N LEU A 684 0.60 0.46 -24.71
CA LEU A 684 1.91 -0.15 -24.57
C LEU A 684 2.42 -0.09 -23.13
N MET A 685 2.28 1.06 -22.46
CA MET A 685 2.75 1.22 -21.09
C MET A 685 1.98 0.33 -20.11
N ASP A 686 0.65 0.29 -20.20
CA ASP A 686 -0.13 -0.50 -19.26
C ASP A 686 0.02 -2.00 -19.51
N CYS A 687 0.13 -2.42 -20.78
CA CYS A 687 0.42 -3.82 -21.11
C CYS A 687 1.86 -4.22 -20.75
N ALA A 688 2.81 -3.29 -20.85
CA ALA A 688 4.18 -3.50 -20.41
C ALA A 688 4.25 -3.72 -18.89
N SER A 689 3.67 -2.80 -18.12
CA SER A 689 3.61 -2.85 -16.66
C SER A 689 2.82 -4.05 -16.18
N GLY A 690 1.61 -4.28 -16.72
CA GLY A 690 0.86 -5.52 -16.55
C GLY A 690 0.54 -5.87 -15.09
N ALA A 691 0.37 -7.17 -14.85
CA ALA A 691 0.20 -7.75 -13.53
C ALA A 691 0.97 -9.08 -13.39
N SER A 692 1.47 -9.33 -12.20
CA SER A 692 2.13 -10.57 -11.80
C SER A 692 1.15 -11.75 -11.89
N ALA A 693 1.69 -12.98 -11.83
CA ALA A 693 0.83 -14.17 -11.76
C ALA A 693 -0.10 -14.12 -10.53
N LEU A 694 0.42 -13.70 -9.37
CA LEU A 694 -0.33 -13.59 -8.13
C LEU A 694 -1.45 -12.54 -8.21
N ARG A 695 -1.16 -11.37 -8.78
CA ARG A 695 -2.16 -10.31 -8.96
C ARG A 695 -3.27 -10.74 -9.92
N ARG A 696 -2.94 -11.45 -10.99
CA ARG A 696 -3.93 -12.03 -11.91
C ARG A 696 -4.82 -13.07 -11.23
N GLU A 697 -4.25 -13.92 -10.39
CA GLU A 697 -5.02 -14.89 -9.60
C GLU A 697 -5.97 -14.19 -8.61
N ARG A 698 -5.52 -13.13 -7.93
CA ARG A 698 -6.39 -12.26 -7.10
C ARG A 698 -7.54 -11.68 -7.91
N ILE A 699 -7.26 -11.07 -9.06
CA ILE A 699 -8.32 -10.51 -9.93
C ILE A 699 -9.33 -11.57 -10.34
N THR A 700 -8.85 -12.76 -10.74
CA THR A 700 -9.72 -13.88 -11.14
C THR A 700 -10.62 -14.34 -9.97
N THR A 701 -10.04 -14.40 -8.78
CA THR A 701 -10.76 -14.78 -7.56
C THR A 701 -11.80 -13.73 -7.16
N ASP A 702 -11.45 -12.44 -7.26
CA ASP A 702 -12.36 -11.32 -6.98
C ASP A 702 -13.55 -11.31 -7.95
N LEU A 703 -13.33 -11.61 -9.24
CA LEU A 703 -14.40 -11.73 -10.23
C LEU A 703 -15.32 -12.91 -9.96
N ALA A 704 -14.79 -14.01 -9.41
CA ALA A 704 -15.58 -15.18 -9.04
C ALA A 704 -16.34 -15.01 -7.71
N THR A 705 -16.05 -13.96 -6.94
CA THR A 705 -16.64 -13.75 -5.62
C THR A 705 -18.09 -13.25 -5.74
N PRO A 706 -19.07 -13.92 -5.10
CA PRO A 706 -20.44 -13.42 -5.03
C PRO A 706 -20.46 -12.01 -4.40
N HIS A 707 -21.32 -11.13 -4.91
CA HIS A 707 -21.46 -9.71 -4.48
C HIS A 707 -20.54 -8.68 -5.14
N ASN A 708 -19.68 -9.06 -6.08
CA ASN A 708 -18.98 -8.09 -6.91
C ASN A 708 -19.91 -7.57 -8.03
N LEU A 709 -20.69 -6.53 -7.74
CA LEU A 709 -21.71 -5.98 -8.65
C LEU A 709 -21.09 -5.34 -9.89
N LEU A 710 -19.94 -4.68 -9.72
CA LEU A 710 -19.29 -3.92 -10.79
C LEU A 710 -18.33 -4.78 -11.64
N GLY A 711 -17.95 -5.96 -11.14
CA GLY A 711 -17.00 -6.83 -11.80
C GLY A 711 -15.69 -6.10 -12.07
N ASP A 712 -15.13 -6.36 -13.24
CA ASP A 712 -13.96 -5.65 -13.77
C ASP A 712 -14.28 -4.27 -14.35
N GLY A 713 -15.49 -3.72 -14.23
CA GLY A 713 -15.95 -2.54 -15.02
C GLY A 713 -15.04 -1.30 -15.08
N LEU A 714 -14.14 -1.11 -14.10
CA LEU A 714 -13.12 -0.05 -14.10
C LEU A 714 -11.98 -0.31 -15.11
N ASP A 715 -11.63 -1.59 -15.25
CA ASP A 715 -10.54 -2.13 -16.06
C ASP A 715 -11.06 -2.92 -17.28
N ALA A 716 -12.37 -3.17 -17.34
CA ALA A 716 -12.99 -4.19 -18.17
C ALA A 716 -12.88 -3.85 -19.65
N PRO A 717 -12.54 -4.84 -20.48
CA PRO A 717 -11.67 -5.99 -20.27
C PRO A 717 -10.28 -5.67 -20.83
N PHE A 718 -9.84 -4.43 -20.63
CA PHE A 718 -8.70 -3.82 -21.30
C PHE A 718 -7.39 -4.57 -21.03
N TYR A 719 -7.22 -5.04 -19.79
CA TYR A 719 -5.93 -5.53 -19.32
C TYR A 719 -5.71 -7.05 -19.48
N LEU A 720 -6.69 -7.88 -19.10
CA LEU A 720 -6.52 -9.34 -19.03
C LEU A 720 -6.35 -10.01 -20.40
N GLU A 721 -7.11 -9.54 -21.40
CA GLU A 721 -7.18 -10.15 -22.73
C GLU A 721 -6.78 -9.20 -23.86
N GLY A 722 -6.83 -7.88 -23.62
CA GLY A 722 -6.46 -6.86 -24.60
C GLY A 722 -4.95 -6.74 -24.82
N CYS A 723 -4.13 -7.11 -23.84
CA CYS A 723 -2.68 -6.89 -23.88
C CYS A 723 -1.87 -7.93 -24.67
N GLU A 724 -2.50 -8.99 -25.19
CA GLU A 724 -1.82 -10.02 -26.00
C GLU A 724 -1.16 -9.44 -27.25
N VAL A 725 -1.75 -8.39 -27.82
CA VAL A 725 -1.23 -7.67 -29.01
C VAL A 725 0.05 -6.89 -28.74
N CYS A 726 0.40 -6.64 -27.47
CA CYS A 726 1.55 -5.85 -27.05
C CYS A 726 2.70 -6.68 -26.46
N ALA A 727 2.75 -7.99 -26.73
CA ALA A 727 3.67 -8.93 -26.09
C ALA A 727 5.15 -8.51 -26.07
N ARG A 728 5.61 -7.72 -27.07
CA ARG A 728 7.00 -7.22 -27.15
C ARG A 728 7.36 -6.14 -26.13
N ALA A 729 6.38 -5.44 -25.55
CA ALA A 729 6.61 -4.41 -24.55
C ALA A 729 6.59 -4.94 -23.11
N ARG A 730 6.25 -6.22 -22.89
CA ARG A 730 6.01 -6.80 -21.57
C ARG A 730 7.27 -6.78 -20.70
N LEU A 731 7.19 -6.12 -19.55
CA LEU A 731 8.25 -6.13 -18.54
C LEU A 731 8.28 -7.47 -17.79
N ASP A 732 9.47 -7.91 -17.39
CA ASP A 732 9.66 -9.13 -16.59
C ASP A 732 9.03 -9.03 -15.20
N ASP A 733 8.91 -10.17 -14.50
CA ASP A 733 8.32 -10.20 -13.16
C ASP A 733 9.20 -9.49 -12.11
N ALA A 734 10.51 -9.33 -12.35
CA ALA A 734 11.39 -8.58 -11.47
C ALA A 734 11.02 -7.08 -11.43
N PHE A 735 10.41 -6.55 -12.49
CA PHE A 735 9.80 -5.22 -12.47
C PHE A 735 8.70 -5.13 -11.40
N ARG A 736 7.87 -6.17 -11.25
CA ARG A 736 6.68 -6.18 -10.38
C ARG A 736 6.98 -6.56 -8.93
N GLU A 737 8.22 -6.92 -8.62
CA GLU A 737 8.64 -7.17 -7.24
C GLU A 737 8.53 -5.91 -6.36
N ASP A 738 8.28 -6.13 -5.07
CA ASP A 738 8.23 -5.08 -4.06
C ASP A 738 9.49 -4.19 -4.14
N PRO A 739 9.33 -2.86 -4.27
CA PRO A 739 10.45 -1.96 -4.47
C PRO A 739 11.25 -1.83 -3.17
N VAL A 740 12.59 -1.85 -3.25
CA VAL A 740 13.45 -1.51 -2.10
C VAL A 740 14.00 -0.10 -2.29
N VAL A 741 13.43 0.85 -1.57
CA VAL A 741 13.70 2.29 -1.74
C VAL A 741 14.18 2.92 -0.43
N ALA A 742 15.40 3.45 -0.46
CA ALA A 742 15.98 4.21 0.66
C ALA A 742 15.71 5.72 0.58
N VAL A 743 15.20 6.21 -0.56
CA VAL A 743 14.92 7.63 -0.77
C VAL A 743 13.74 8.05 0.11
N PRO A 744 13.86 9.15 0.88
CA PRO A 744 12.74 9.69 1.64
C PRO A 744 11.55 9.97 0.70
N THR A 745 10.41 9.37 1.00
CA THR A 745 9.22 9.40 0.14
C THR A 745 7.98 9.82 0.92
N LEU A 746 7.24 10.80 0.38
CA LEU A 746 5.95 11.24 0.89
C LEU A 746 4.85 10.71 -0.03
N PHE A 747 3.98 9.86 0.51
CA PHE A 747 2.79 9.37 -0.16
C PHE A 747 1.59 10.21 0.20
N VAL A 748 0.72 10.48 -0.77
CA VAL A 748 -0.59 11.08 -0.56
C VAL A 748 -1.66 10.26 -1.23
N SER A 749 -2.71 9.91 -0.50
CA SER A 749 -3.81 9.10 -1.01
C SER A 749 -5.16 9.65 -0.55
N GLY A 750 -6.16 9.54 -1.41
CA GLY A 750 -7.55 9.89 -1.08
C GLY A 750 -8.34 8.63 -0.72
N THR A 751 -9.17 8.67 0.32
CA THR A 751 -9.95 7.47 0.72
C THR A 751 -11.07 7.11 -0.25
N LEU A 752 -11.43 8.00 -1.17
CA LEU A 752 -12.41 7.75 -2.23
C LEU A 752 -11.73 7.55 -3.61
N ASP A 753 -10.40 7.45 -3.65
CA ASP A 753 -9.67 7.19 -4.88
C ASP A 753 -9.76 5.70 -5.26
N VAL A 754 -10.63 5.41 -6.23
CA VAL A 754 -10.87 4.04 -6.71
C VAL A 754 -9.71 3.50 -7.56
N ARG A 755 -8.91 4.37 -8.19
CA ARG A 755 -7.81 3.98 -9.10
C ARG A 755 -6.50 3.73 -8.36
N THR A 756 -6.21 4.56 -7.38
CA THR A 756 -4.97 4.52 -6.58
C THR A 756 -5.26 4.66 -5.09
N PRO A 757 -6.01 3.70 -4.52
CA PRO A 757 -6.49 3.78 -3.13
C PRO A 757 -5.33 3.77 -2.13
N PRO A 758 -5.58 4.19 -0.87
CA PRO A 758 -4.58 4.14 0.19
C PRO A 758 -3.98 2.73 0.43
N SER A 759 -4.75 1.67 0.12
CA SER A 759 -4.25 0.29 0.20
C SER A 759 -3.06 0.04 -0.73
N ASN A 760 -2.93 0.76 -1.85
CA ASN A 760 -1.77 0.66 -2.72
C ASN A 760 -0.47 1.05 -2.01
N VAL A 761 -0.53 2.09 -1.17
CA VAL A 761 0.60 2.51 -0.33
C VAL A 761 0.91 1.44 0.72
N LEU A 762 -0.11 0.87 1.36
CA LEU A 762 0.11 -0.17 2.38
C LEU A 762 0.71 -1.45 1.80
N GLU A 763 0.34 -1.84 0.58
CA GLU A 763 0.94 -3.00 -0.10
C GLU A 763 2.46 -2.81 -0.26
N LEU A 764 2.93 -1.57 -0.52
CA LEU A 764 4.33 -1.29 -0.87
C LEU A 764 5.16 -0.67 0.26
N ALA A 765 4.53 -0.17 1.33
CA ALA A 765 5.19 0.65 2.36
C ALA A 765 6.39 -0.03 3.02
N ALA A 766 6.37 -1.38 3.16
CA ALA A 766 7.51 -2.13 3.71
C ALA A 766 8.78 -2.04 2.85
N GLY A 767 8.62 -1.76 1.56
CA GLY A 767 9.70 -1.53 0.62
C GLY A 767 10.40 -0.18 0.77
N PHE A 768 9.77 0.79 1.44
CA PHE A 768 10.28 2.15 1.58
C PHE A 768 10.84 2.36 2.99
N ALA A 769 12.16 2.40 3.12
CA ALA A 769 12.85 2.53 4.41
C ALA A 769 12.50 3.84 5.14
N HIS A 770 12.17 4.88 4.39
CA HIS A 770 11.85 6.22 4.89
C HIS A 770 10.61 6.76 4.17
N SER A 771 9.44 6.28 4.57
CA SER A 771 8.16 6.74 4.02
C SER A 771 7.32 7.52 5.05
N VAL A 772 6.57 8.47 4.54
CA VAL A 772 5.52 9.20 5.26
C VAL A 772 4.25 9.07 4.42
N HIS A 773 3.11 8.78 5.05
CA HIS A 773 1.81 8.70 4.36
C HIS A 773 0.86 9.76 4.91
N ILE A 774 0.34 10.60 4.02
CA ILE A 774 -0.76 11.52 4.29
C ILE A 774 -2.01 10.94 3.62
N VAL A 775 -3.05 10.72 4.43
CA VAL A 775 -4.34 10.22 3.95
C VAL A 775 -5.33 11.38 3.96
N VAL A 776 -5.97 11.65 2.81
CA VAL A 776 -7.01 12.68 2.69
C VAL A 776 -8.37 11.97 2.64
N GLU A 777 -9.06 11.94 3.77
CA GLU A 777 -10.40 11.37 3.87
C GLU A 777 -11.39 12.20 3.05
N GLY A 778 -12.17 11.54 2.20
CA GLY A 778 -13.15 12.17 1.31
C GLY A 778 -12.59 12.64 -0.04
N ALA A 779 -11.29 12.49 -0.28
CA ALA A 779 -10.67 12.82 -1.56
C ALA A 779 -10.77 11.65 -2.55
N ALA A 780 -11.18 11.93 -3.79
CA ALA A 780 -11.18 11.00 -4.94
C ALA A 780 -9.95 11.21 -5.85
N HIS A 781 -9.80 10.42 -6.92
CA HIS A 781 -8.62 10.45 -7.80
C HIS A 781 -8.37 11.82 -8.42
N ASP A 782 -9.42 12.42 -8.98
CA ASP A 782 -9.38 13.75 -9.62
C ASP A 782 -9.69 14.90 -8.65
N SER A 783 -9.72 14.63 -7.34
CA SER A 783 -10.08 15.64 -6.37
C SER A 783 -9.02 16.75 -6.32
N ARG A 784 -9.47 18.00 -6.51
CA ARG A 784 -8.64 19.20 -6.28
C ARG A 784 -8.12 19.22 -4.84
N GLU A 785 -8.77 18.45 -3.96
CA GLU A 785 -8.57 18.37 -2.54
C GLU A 785 -7.47 17.39 -2.10
N LEU A 786 -7.00 16.47 -2.96
CA LEU A 786 -5.71 15.77 -2.77
C LEU A 786 -4.53 16.74 -2.57
N MET A 787 -4.76 18.01 -2.89
CA MET A 787 -3.80 19.07 -2.81
C MET A 787 -4.08 20.08 -1.70
N SER A 788 -4.93 19.83 -0.69
CA SER A 788 -5.45 20.85 0.27
C SER A 788 -4.45 21.90 0.84
N PRO A 789 -4.91 23.11 1.27
CA PRO A 789 -4.04 24.13 1.86
C PRO A 789 -3.29 23.67 3.12
N GLU A 790 -3.91 22.82 3.94
CA GLU A 790 -3.32 22.23 5.15
C GLU A 790 -2.15 21.30 4.82
N TYR A 791 -2.22 20.66 3.65
CA TYR A 791 -1.19 19.77 3.12
C TYR A 791 0.02 20.52 2.52
N ARG A 792 -0.19 21.73 1.95
CA ARG A 792 0.87 22.54 1.31
C ARG A 792 2.14 22.63 2.12
N TYR A 793 2.00 23.02 3.39
CA TYR A 793 3.14 23.28 4.26
C TYR A 793 3.95 22.00 4.48
N LEU A 794 3.27 20.87 4.72
CA LEU A 794 3.90 19.57 4.93
C LEU A 794 4.66 19.12 3.67
N LEU A 795 4.05 19.24 2.49
CA LEU A 795 4.72 18.92 1.22
C LEU A 795 5.97 19.78 1.00
N GLN A 796 5.85 21.10 1.19
CA GLN A 796 6.97 22.01 0.92
C GLN A 796 8.11 21.80 1.91
N GLU A 797 7.79 21.62 3.19
CA GLU A 797 8.78 21.32 4.23
C GLU A 797 9.49 20.00 3.96
N PHE A 798 8.74 18.97 3.59
CA PHE A 798 9.30 17.69 3.16
C PHE A 798 10.30 17.91 2.01
N LEU A 799 9.88 18.53 0.91
CA LEU A 799 10.73 18.77 -0.26
C LEU A 799 11.99 19.61 0.07
N ARG A 800 11.88 20.58 0.99
CA ARG A 800 13.01 21.43 1.41
C ARG A 800 14.05 20.70 2.23
N GLY A 801 13.67 19.77 3.10
CA GLY A 801 14.63 19.35 4.12
C GLY A 801 14.05 18.62 5.30
N SER A 802 12.86 19.04 5.68
CA SER A 802 12.38 18.94 7.03
C SER A 802 11.71 17.59 7.27
N PRO A 803 11.84 17.03 8.49
CA PRO A 803 11.06 15.86 8.86
C PRO A 803 9.58 16.23 8.88
N VAL A 804 8.74 15.35 8.35
CA VAL A 804 7.29 15.47 8.33
C VAL A 804 6.69 14.20 8.92
N ALA A 805 5.63 14.34 9.70
CA ALA A 805 4.88 13.21 10.24
C ALA A 805 3.69 12.89 9.33
N GLY A 806 3.31 11.61 9.28
CA GLY A 806 2.07 11.20 8.63
C GLY A 806 0.86 11.77 9.37
N CYS A 807 -0.20 12.08 8.62
CA CYS A 807 -1.43 12.60 9.19
C CYS A 807 -2.63 12.23 8.32
N THR A 808 -3.80 12.30 8.92
CA THR A 808 -5.07 12.22 8.20
C THR A 808 -5.70 13.60 8.14
N LEU A 809 -6.11 14.01 6.93
CA LEU A 809 -6.85 15.24 6.68
C LEU A 809 -8.27 14.88 6.28
N THR A 810 -9.26 15.40 6.98
CA THR A 810 -10.66 15.09 6.70
C THR A 810 -11.33 16.22 5.90
N LEU A 811 -11.82 15.88 4.71
CA LEU A 811 -12.66 16.76 3.90
C LEU A 811 -14.13 16.56 4.27
N PRO A 812 -15.01 17.52 3.93
CA PRO A 812 -16.44 17.27 3.96
C PRO A 812 -16.77 16.04 3.10
N GLY A 813 -17.63 15.15 3.63
CA GLY A 813 -18.14 14.02 2.85
C GLY A 813 -18.97 14.49 1.63
N PRO A 814 -19.23 13.58 0.67
CA PRO A 814 -20.00 13.90 -0.53
C PRO A 814 -21.39 14.43 -0.17
N ARG A 815 -21.80 15.49 -0.84
CA ARG A 815 -23.15 16.06 -0.73
C ARG A 815 -23.99 15.59 -1.91
N PHE A 816 -24.88 14.63 -1.64
CA PHE A 816 -25.64 14.00 -2.69
C PHE A 816 -26.61 14.97 -3.39
N ALA A 817 -26.72 14.82 -4.71
CA ALA A 817 -27.71 15.52 -5.50
C ALA A 817 -29.13 15.07 -5.07
N PRO A 818 -30.12 15.99 -5.05
CA PRO A 818 -31.48 15.65 -4.66
C PRO A 818 -32.07 14.61 -5.62
N ILE A 819 -32.66 13.56 -5.07
CA ILE A 819 -33.37 12.54 -5.86
C ILE A 819 -34.78 13.06 -6.11
N ALA A 820 -35.23 13.22 -7.35
CA ALA A 820 -36.60 13.68 -7.63
C ALA A 820 -37.69 12.81 -6.95
N PRO A 821 -38.80 13.39 -6.46
CA PRO A 821 -39.87 12.62 -5.84
C PRO A 821 -40.52 11.65 -6.85
N ILE A 822 -41.04 10.53 -6.33
CA ILE A 822 -41.80 9.57 -7.13
C ILE A 822 -43.11 10.25 -7.56
N PRO A 823 -43.42 10.33 -8.88
CA PRO A 823 -44.66 10.94 -9.38
C PRO A 823 -45.94 10.28 -8.87
#